data_AF-A0A6J1MRQ2-F1
#
_entry.id   AF-A0A6J1MRQ2-F1
#
_cell.length_a   1.000
_cell.length_b   1.000
_cell.length_c   1.000
_cell.angle_alpha   90.00
_cell.angle_beta   90.00
_cell.angle_gamma   90.00
#
_symmetry.space_group_name_H-M   'P 1'
#
loop_
_entity.id
_entity.type
_entity.pdbx_description
1 polymer ?
#
loop_
_entity_poly.entity_id
_entity_poly.type
_entity_poly.pdbx_seq_one_letter_code
_entity_poly.pdbx_strand_id
1 'polypeptide(L)'
;MYPGLRKSLLTPTYSGVNKRHSPKLSQHKLNFTGNFTACHKHFDISSVELRDSMRQDILNTVMQRTESIMLEHKDSDCNPLYEDPRDVVGKPAKPPRKRNIQGIAVVSPRGSKEGKSLLREQKRKLTKKYESLVTALMDRCEENVIIISEKESQISKLREKLKTVLEYNRLFASDNDRLKGEYTTLASYVEECKAVIREERERNVELEKRCEKLEEKVKHYDMPNKDISTTIPLVEVCMNCSSRQIVLNQTKEQNSRLQKDMQAMKDVLYRLNVQLSRYQERLRSNANTLSTGGKDVFKPCEKYDAFDSLITASLGQKQAPLFDAFQENLQEKDNLILDYEKQFENMNKKSKEIVAENKTLLEKGNTLEQELVQVRQNYKKLVVERETSDIEKATILERAERAESKLKEVYELYEGKMAAMMRDYETVHREYFSVKTALEASAGKMAHFDAMRTKTVPADLHERRLDDCKRLLDELKHQYGMESERKSEQIKKLEEELHKTEDKYNKICQQHEVIKEELRSALKNVRLYRKAAVVFRHRARAAAARATRARRSKKIQNNEPLCKALDALERIKLEIKAVKSRAHTSLEELERRIVEQERRAAHAQAEYRRELERASLALEHKEGIIRSLIDKVADVEEVRLSQTNTHRLQGIVSDSSDKSSPKNEDKKKSSVKLVPGPGGYYQEKEKKKK
;
A
#
# COMPACT_ATOMS: atom_id res chain seq x y z
N MET A 1 -16.80 -60.64 44.72
CA MET A 1 -16.83 -60.30 46.17
C MET A 1 -15.50 -59.63 46.52
N TYR A 2 -15.54 -58.48 47.20
CA TYR A 2 -14.39 -57.71 47.74
C TYR A 2 -13.50 -58.56 48.69
N PRO A 3 -12.24 -58.20 49.03
CA PRO A 3 -11.67 -56.85 49.33
C PRO A 3 -10.31 -56.59 48.62
N GLY A 4 -9.62 -55.43 48.58
CA GLY A 4 -9.60 -54.17 49.32
C GLY A 4 -8.13 -53.83 49.64
N LEU A 5 -7.56 -52.68 49.24
CA LEU A 5 -6.58 -51.87 50.02
C LEU A 5 -6.00 -50.66 49.27
N ARG A 6 -5.91 -49.58 50.05
CA ARG A 6 -5.52 -48.18 49.81
C ARG A 6 -4.09 -47.98 49.27
N LYS A 7 -3.85 -46.89 48.55
CA LYS A 7 -2.61 -46.09 48.65
C LYS A 7 -2.87 -44.59 48.49
N SER A 8 -2.11 -43.84 49.27
CA SER A 8 -2.23 -42.45 49.69
C SER A 8 -1.49 -41.46 48.79
N LEU A 9 -1.96 -40.21 48.85
CA LEU A 9 -1.36 -38.95 48.42
C LEU A 9 0.16 -38.85 48.68
N LEU A 10 0.89 -38.21 47.76
CA LEU A 10 2.09 -37.41 48.04
C LEU A 10 2.37 -36.46 46.86
N THR A 11 2.44 -35.17 47.18
CA THR A 11 3.02 -34.05 46.39
C THR A 11 4.53 -34.24 46.18
N PRO A 12 5.14 -33.47 45.26
CA PRO A 12 6.48 -32.97 45.54
C PRO A 12 6.65 -31.48 45.31
N THR A 13 7.34 -30.90 46.28
CA THR A 13 7.78 -29.54 46.48
C THR A 13 9.05 -29.19 45.70
N TYR A 14 9.23 -27.89 45.55
CA TYR A 14 10.39 -27.18 45.00
C TYR A 14 11.69 -27.35 45.83
N SER A 15 12.80 -27.09 45.14
CA SER A 15 14.16 -26.74 45.60
C SER A 15 15.21 -27.84 45.84
N GLY A 16 16.40 -27.65 45.25
CA GLY A 16 17.57 -28.52 45.42
C GLY A 16 18.70 -28.22 44.42
N VAL A 17 19.46 -27.17 44.69
CA VAL A 17 20.62 -26.65 43.94
C VAL A 17 21.75 -27.68 43.80
N ASN A 18 22.38 -27.77 42.62
CA ASN A 18 23.79 -28.16 42.56
C ASN A 18 24.56 -27.38 41.48
N LYS A 19 25.47 -26.52 41.94
CA LYS A 19 26.42 -25.73 41.15
C LYS A 19 27.60 -26.61 40.74
N ARG A 20 27.95 -26.61 39.45
CA ARG A 20 29.34 -26.80 39.00
C ARG A 20 29.71 -25.66 38.06
N HIS A 21 30.68 -24.85 38.48
CA HIS A 21 31.43 -23.91 37.66
C HIS A 21 32.40 -24.71 36.77
N SER A 22 32.50 -24.48 35.45
CA SER A 22 33.29 -23.45 34.75
C SER A 22 33.41 -23.87 33.25
N PRO A 23 33.96 -23.08 32.30
CA PRO A 23 34.27 -21.65 32.26
C PRO A 23 33.58 -20.90 31.08
N LYS A 24 33.73 -19.59 31.08
CA LYS A 24 33.15 -18.62 30.13
C LYS A 24 33.60 -18.89 28.67
N LEU A 25 32.62 -19.10 27.77
CA LEU A 25 32.80 -18.82 26.34
C LEU A 25 31.83 -17.71 25.93
N SER A 26 32.41 -16.66 25.36
CA SER A 26 31.79 -15.47 24.80
C SER A 26 30.59 -15.80 23.90
N GLN A 27 29.42 -15.27 24.21
CA GLN A 27 28.27 -15.27 23.30
C GLN A 27 28.55 -14.28 22.16
N HIS A 28 28.95 -14.82 21.01
CA HIS A 28 28.91 -14.07 19.75
C HIS A 28 27.44 -13.82 19.38
N LYS A 29 27.06 -12.54 19.31
CA LYS A 29 25.83 -12.08 18.65
C LYS A 29 25.86 -12.55 17.19
N LEU A 30 24.88 -13.37 16.80
CA LEU A 30 24.65 -13.74 15.41
C LEU A 30 23.91 -12.60 14.72
N ASN A 31 24.59 -11.91 13.81
CA ASN A 31 24.03 -10.81 13.01
C ASN A 31 23.37 -11.35 11.72
N PHE A 32 22.35 -10.60 11.28
CA PHE A 32 21.55 -10.73 10.07
C PHE A 32 22.37 -10.67 8.75
N THR A 33 23.05 -11.73 8.32
CA THR A 33 23.58 -11.81 6.93
C THR A 33 23.62 -13.23 6.32
N GLY A 34 22.93 -14.20 6.91
CA GLY A 34 22.78 -15.51 6.28
C GLY A 34 21.66 -15.49 5.25
N ASN A 35 21.94 -15.05 4.00
CA ASN A 35 21.31 -15.51 2.74
C ASN A 35 21.55 -14.56 1.54
N PHE A 36 22.80 -14.31 1.15
CA PHE A 36 23.09 -13.79 -0.20
C PHE A 36 24.16 -14.63 -0.88
N THR A 37 23.83 -15.09 -2.09
CA THR A 37 24.74 -15.75 -3.04
C THR A 37 25.91 -14.83 -3.40
N ALA A 38 27.07 -15.45 -3.71
CA ALA A 38 28.39 -14.83 -3.76
C ALA A 38 28.61 -13.68 -4.78
N CYS A 39 27.61 -13.30 -5.58
CA CYS A 39 27.78 -12.37 -6.70
C CYS A 39 27.37 -10.91 -6.43
N HIS A 40 26.97 -10.51 -5.21
CA HIS A 40 26.48 -9.12 -4.95
C HIS A 40 27.14 -8.41 -3.74
N LYS A 41 28.34 -8.82 -3.30
CA LYS A 41 29.06 -8.22 -2.16
C LYS A 41 29.93 -7.00 -2.53
N HIS A 42 29.35 -5.94 -3.09
CA HIS A 42 30.10 -4.68 -3.28
C HIS A 42 29.56 -3.47 -2.52
N PHE A 43 28.48 -3.61 -1.76
CA PHE A 43 28.00 -2.53 -0.88
C PHE A 43 27.48 -3.11 0.43
N ASP A 44 28.38 -3.32 1.40
CA ASP A 44 28.02 -3.65 2.78
C ASP A 44 28.52 -2.54 3.72
N ILE A 45 27.61 -1.65 4.14
CA ILE A 45 27.87 -0.46 4.98
C ILE A 45 27.70 -0.83 6.48
N SER A 46 27.70 -2.12 6.83
CA SER A 46 27.40 -2.56 8.20
C SER A 46 28.56 -2.39 9.19
N SER A 47 29.81 -2.27 8.74
CA SER A 47 30.95 -2.10 9.65
C SER A 47 30.94 -0.71 10.31
N VAL A 48 31.11 -0.68 11.63
CA VAL A 48 31.13 0.56 12.44
C VAL A 48 32.29 1.46 12.01
N GLU A 49 33.43 0.85 11.67
CA GLU A 49 34.64 1.54 11.20
C GLU A 49 34.41 2.28 9.88
N LEU A 50 33.66 1.70 8.92
CA LEU A 50 33.35 2.37 7.65
C LEU A 50 32.28 3.46 7.83
N ARG A 51 31.39 3.32 8.83
CA ARG A 51 30.43 4.37 9.20
C ARG A 51 31.11 5.57 9.85
N ASP A 52 32.11 5.34 10.69
CA ASP A 52 32.89 6.41 11.31
C ASP A 52 33.80 7.09 10.28
N SER A 53 34.41 6.32 9.36
CA SER A 53 35.13 6.86 8.20
C SER A 53 34.23 7.70 7.30
N MET A 54 33.04 7.23 6.96
CA MET A 54 32.10 7.97 6.12
C MET A 54 31.53 9.20 6.82
N ARG A 55 31.29 9.13 8.13
CA ARG A 55 30.93 10.31 8.94
C ARG A 55 32.06 11.34 8.93
N GLN A 56 33.30 10.89 9.04
CA GLN A 56 34.47 11.76 8.98
C GLN A 56 34.65 12.36 7.57
N ASP A 57 34.42 11.59 6.50
CA ASP A 57 34.49 12.08 5.13
C ASP A 57 33.36 13.07 4.81
N ILE A 58 32.15 12.82 5.30
CA ILE A 58 31.03 13.77 5.21
C ILE A 58 31.38 15.05 5.99
N LEU A 59 31.94 14.92 7.19
CA LEU A 59 32.34 16.08 8.00
C LEU A 59 33.45 16.88 7.32
N ASN A 60 34.45 16.22 6.75
CA ASN A 60 35.54 16.85 6.00
C ASN A 60 35.02 17.52 4.72
N THR A 61 34.08 16.89 4.01
CA THR A 61 33.46 17.45 2.81
C THR A 61 32.60 18.68 3.15
N VAL A 62 31.85 18.61 4.26
CA VAL A 62 31.08 19.76 4.75
C VAL A 62 32.03 20.88 5.18
N MET A 63 33.12 20.58 5.90
CA MET A 63 34.13 21.57 6.26
C MET A 63 34.78 22.23 5.04
N GLN A 64 35.22 21.46 4.04
CA GLN A 64 35.78 22.00 2.80
C GLN A 64 34.76 22.85 2.04
N ARG A 65 33.49 22.44 2.01
CA ARG A 65 32.42 23.21 1.36
C ARG A 65 32.13 24.50 2.11
N THR A 66 32.14 24.47 3.44
CA THR A 66 32.00 25.66 4.29
C THR A 66 33.20 26.60 4.12
N GLU A 67 34.42 26.07 4.04
CA GLU A 67 35.64 26.85 3.76
C GLU A 67 35.62 27.48 2.36
N SER A 68 35.17 26.75 1.34
CA SER A 68 34.96 27.31 -0.02
C SER A 68 33.90 28.40 -0.03
N ILE A 69 32.78 28.24 0.69
CA ILE A 69 31.73 29.27 0.79
C ILE A 69 32.25 30.50 1.56
N MET A 70 33.08 30.30 2.60
CA MET A 70 33.71 31.41 3.33
C MET A 70 34.80 32.13 2.52
N LEU A 71 35.46 31.44 1.59
CA LEU A 71 36.40 32.05 0.64
C LEU A 71 35.66 32.79 -0.49
N GLU A 72 34.53 32.27 -0.99
CA GLU A 72 33.67 32.95 -1.97
C GLU A 72 32.92 34.16 -1.38
N HIS A 73 32.72 34.22 -0.06
CA HIS A 73 32.13 35.37 0.63
C HIS A 73 33.13 36.42 1.14
N LYS A 74 34.44 36.28 0.85
CA LYS A 74 35.43 37.34 1.16
C LYS A 74 35.40 38.52 0.20
N ASP A 75 34.75 38.41 -0.96
CA ASP A 75 34.69 39.47 -1.98
C ASP A 75 33.33 40.19 -2.04
N SER A 76 32.48 40.05 -1.02
CA SER A 76 31.21 40.79 -0.94
C SER A 76 30.97 41.31 0.48
N ASP A 77 31.56 42.46 0.77
CA ASP A 77 31.23 43.30 1.92
C ASP A 77 29.76 43.73 1.81
N CYS A 78 28.86 43.07 2.54
CA CYS A 78 27.64 43.63 3.14
C CYS A 78 26.82 42.52 3.83
N ASN A 79 27.17 42.18 5.08
CA ASN A 79 26.19 41.59 6.00
C ASN A 79 26.38 42.20 7.41
N PRO A 80 25.34 42.82 8.00
CA PRO A 80 25.45 43.40 9.34
C PRO A 80 25.56 42.27 10.37
N LEU A 81 26.59 42.38 11.19
CA LEU A 81 26.87 41.52 12.33
C LEU A 81 25.63 41.45 13.25
N TYR A 82 25.19 40.23 13.56
CA TYR A 82 24.18 39.95 14.58
C TYR A 82 24.76 40.32 15.95
N GLU A 83 24.33 41.47 16.51
CA GLU A 83 24.60 41.84 17.89
C GLU A 83 23.62 41.13 18.83
N ASP A 84 24.14 40.42 19.84
CA ASP A 84 23.37 39.82 20.91
C ASP A 84 22.66 40.93 21.72
N PRO A 85 21.30 40.95 21.79
CA PRO A 85 20.56 41.98 22.53
C PRO A 85 20.80 42.02 24.05
N ARG A 86 21.69 41.17 24.60
CA ARG A 86 22.11 41.20 26.01
C ARG A 86 23.31 42.11 26.28
N ASP A 87 24.04 42.54 25.25
CA ASP A 87 25.23 43.39 25.40
C ASP A 87 24.96 44.90 25.22
N VAL A 88 23.70 45.28 24.91
CA VAL A 88 23.27 46.69 24.75
C VAL A 88 22.56 47.25 26.00
N VAL A 89 22.67 46.58 27.15
CA VAL A 89 22.28 47.16 28.45
C VAL A 89 23.46 47.95 29.01
N GLY A 90 23.68 49.13 28.43
CA GLY A 90 24.60 50.13 28.97
C GLY A 90 24.21 50.49 30.41
N LYS A 91 25.19 50.41 31.30
CA LYS A 91 25.13 50.74 32.74
C LYS A 91 24.34 52.04 32.98
N PRO A 92 23.42 52.10 33.97
CA PRO A 92 22.73 53.34 34.31
C PRO A 92 23.74 54.41 34.75
N ALA A 93 23.65 55.59 34.13
CA ALA A 93 24.40 56.77 34.52
C ALA A 93 24.02 57.14 35.96
N LYS A 94 25.03 57.21 36.84
CA LYS A 94 24.89 57.63 38.23
C LYS A 94 24.24 59.03 38.28
N PRO A 95 23.26 59.26 39.16
CA PRO A 95 22.65 60.58 39.30
C PRO A 95 23.70 61.61 39.79
N PRO A 96 23.64 62.86 39.32
CA PRO A 96 24.56 63.90 39.77
C PRO A 96 24.35 64.18 41.27
N ARG A 97 25.46 64.16 42.00
CA ARG A 97 25.57 64.54 43.42
C ARG A 97 24.91 65.91 43.67
N LYS A 98 24.05 65.95 44.68
CA LYS A 98 23.51 67.16 45.32
C LYS A 98 24.61 68.20 45.55
N ARG A 99 24.56 69.33 44.83
CA ARG A 99 25.21 70.58 45.26
C ARG A 99 24.19 71.42 46.01
N ASN A 100 24.53 71.70 47.26
CA ASN A 100 23.86 72.64 48.15
C ASN A 100 24.04 74.06 47.58
N ILE A 101 22.95 74.74 47.22
CA ILE A 101 22.95 76.17 46.91
C ILE A 101 22.03 76.84 47.94
N GLN A 102 22.67 77.35 49.00
CA GLN A 102 22.11 78.37 49.86
C GLN A 102 22.01 79.70 49.11
N GLY A 103 21.06 80.51 49.53
CA GLY A 103 20.54 81.66 48.79
C GLY A 103 21.55 82.75 48.46
N ILE A 104 21.30 83.38 47.31
CA ILE A 104 21.78 84.73 47.01
C ILE A 104 20.54 85.53 46.64
N ALA A 105 20.10 86.34 47.61
CA ALA A 105 19.18 87.44 47.39
C ALA A 105 19.93 88.54 46.62
N VAL A 106 19.34 89.07 45.55
CA VAL A 106 19.66 90.42 45.09
C VAL A 106 18.38 91.14 44.73
N VAL A 107 18.07 92.11 45.59
CA VAL A 107 17.09 93.16 45.42
C VAL A 107 17.57 94.10 44.29
N SER A 108 16.61 94.44 43.43
CA SER A 108 16.57 95.52 42.44
C SER A 108 17.49 96.73 42.70
N PRO A 109 17.95 97.39 41.62
CA PRO A 109 17.76 98.84 41.55
C PRO A 109 17.02 99.35 40.32
N ARG A 110 16.10 100.28 40.61
CA ARG A 110 15.51 101.36 39.80
C ARG A 110 16.53 101.89 38.77
N GLY A 111 16.22 102.20 37.52
CA GLY A 111 15.07 102.94 37.00
C GLY A 111 15.60 103.98 36.01
N SER A 112 15.70 103.61 34.74
CA SER A 112 15.92 104.53 33.60
C SER A 112 14.85 104.22 32.54
N LYS A 113 14.36 105.24 31.83
CA LYS A 113 13.35 105.07 30.76
C LYS A 113 13.88 104.22 29.59
N GLU A 114 15.19 104.13 29.39
CA GLU A 114 15.83 103.14 28.49
C GLU A 114 15.84 101.73 29.09
N GLY A 115 15.98 101.61 30.42
CA GLY A 115 15.91 100.34 31.15
C GLY A 115 14.55 99.64 31.04
N LYS A 116 13.43 100.38 30.93
CA LYS A 116 12.10 99.78 30.66
C LYS A 116 11.94 99.30 29.22
N SER A 117 12.57 99.96 28.25
CA SER A 117 12.61 99.51 26.86
C SER A 117 13.48 98.25 26.74
N LEU A 118 14.68 98.27 27.32
CA LEU A 118 15.57 97.12 27.40
C LEU A 118 14.97 95.95 28.19
N LEU A 119 14.25 96.19 29.29
CA LEU A 119 13.53 95.13 30.01
C LEU A 119 12.35 94.58 29.21
N ARG A 120 11.62 95.40 28.46
CA ARG A 120 10.55 94.93 27.54
C ARG A 120 11.14 94.15 26.37
N GLU A 121 12.27 94.57 25.83
CA GLU A 121 12.96 93.88 24.75
C GLU A 121 13.62 92.58 25.23
N GLN A 122 14.25 92.58 26.41
CA GLN A 122 14.73 91.37 27.07
C GLN A 122 13.59 90.43 27.41
N LYS A 123 12.44 90.93 27.89
CA LYS A 123 11.24 90.12 28.12
C LYS A 123 10.71 89.53 26.81
N ARG A 124 10.62 90.31 25.73
CA ARG A 124 10.23 89.81 24.40
C ARG A 124 11.21 88.78 23.83
N LYS A 125 12.52 89.01 23.97
CA LYS A 125 13.56 88.03 23.58
C LYS A 125 13.46 86.76 24.41
N LEU A 126 13.18 86.88 25.71
CA LEU A 126 12.99 85.74 26.60
C LEU A 126 11.71 84.98 26.27
N THR A 127 10.58 85.66 26.04
CA THR A 127 9.32 85.05 25.59
C THR A 127 9.51 84.34 24.26
N LYS A 128 10.17 84.96 23.28
CA LYS A 128 10.48 84.35 21.99
C LYS A 128 11.41 83.14 22.11
N LYS A 129 12.36 83.15 23.05
CA LYS A 129 13.19 81.98 23.38
C LYS A 129 12.38 80.85 24.00
N TYR A 130 11.44 81.17 24.90
CA TYR A 130 10.53 80.17 25.48
C TYR A 130 9.55 79.62 24.44
N GLU A 131 8.96 80.45 23.58
CA GLU A 131 8.10 80.01 22.47
C GLU A 131 8.87 79.12 21.48
N SER A 132 10.10 79.51 21.12
CA SER A 132 10.97 78.69 20.27
C SER A 132 11.36 77.37 20.94
N LEU A 133 11.61 77.36 22.26
CA LEU A 133 11.91 76.14 22.99
C LEU A 133 10.68 75.23 23.09
N VAL A 134 9.50 75.79 23.36
CA VAL A 134 8.24 75.04 23.40
C VAL A 134 7.94 74.44 22.03
N THR A 135 8.12 75.19 20.95
CA THR A 135 7.94 74.69 19.57
C THR A 135 8.92 73.54 19.28
N ALA A 136 10.21 73.72 19.59
CA ALA A 136 11.21 72.66 19.40
C ALA A 136 10.94 71.40 20.26
N LEU A 137 10.36 71.56 21.46
CA LEU A 137 9.92 70.43 22.28
C LEU A 137 8.69 69.74 21.70
N MET A 138 7.73 70.49 21.15
CA MET A 138 6.55 69.93 20.48
C MET A 138 6.95 69.15 19.22
N ASP A 139 7.82 69.73 18.38
CA ASP A 139 8.34 69.07 17.18
C ASP A 139 9.06 67.75 17.54
N ARG A 140 9.86 67.76 18.61
CA ARG A 140 10.55 66.56 19.11
C ARG A 140 9.58 65.53 19.70
N CYS A 141 8.50 65.97 20.34
CA CYS A 141 7.45 65.08 20.81
C CYS A 141 6.71 64.42 19.64
N GLU A 142 6.40 65.18 18.59
CA GLU A 142 5.77 64.66 17.37
C GLU A 142 6.68 63.64 16.65
N GLU A 143 7.97 63.95 16.50
CA GLU A 143 8.96 63.01 15.97
C GLU A 143 9.03 61.72 16.81
N ASN A 144 9.06 61.84 18.14
CA ASN A 144 9.05 60.68 19.03
C ASN A 144 7.77 59.84 18.89
N VAL A 145 6.60 60.47 18.71
CA VAL A 145 5.33 59.76 18.49
C VAL A 145 5.37 59.00 17.16
N ILE A 146 5.92 59.59 16.09
CA ILE A 146 6.09 58.92 14.80
C ILE A 146 7.02 57.71 14.95
N ILE A 147 8.16 57.87 15.61
CA ILE A 147 9.12 56.77 15.86
C ILE A 147 8.46 55.66 16.68
N ILE A 148 7.71 55.98 17.74
CA ILE A 148 6.99 55.00 18.55
C ILE A 148 5.98 54.23 17.70
N SER A 149 5.18 54.94 16.89
CA SER A 149 4.21 54.32 15.98
C SER A 149 4.87 53.39 14.95
N GLU A 150 6.02 53.79 14.41
CA GLU A 150 6.79 52.93 13.50
C GLU A 150 7.31 51.67 14.22
N LYS A 151 7.81 51.81 15.46
CA LYS A 151 8.27 50.68 16.27
C LYS A 151 7.10 49.75 16.66
N GLU A 152 5.92 50.28 16.97
CA GLU A 152 4.71 49.50 17.22
C GLU A 152 4.26 48.70 15.99
N SER A 153 4.38 49.29 14.79
CA SER A 153 4.14 48.59 13.52
C SER A 153 5.14 47.47 13.28
N GLN A 154 6.43 47.71 13.54
CA GLN A 154 7.48 46.68 13.47
C GLN A 154 7.22 45.53 14.45
N ILE A 155 6.87 45.84 15.70
CA ILE A 155 6.51 44.84 16.73
C ILE A 155 5.30 44.02 16.27
N SER A 156 4.28 44.66 15.71
CA SER A 156 3.08 43.96 15.21
C SER A 156 3.42 42.98 14.07
N LYS A 157 4.27 43.38 13.13
CA LYS A 157 4.77 42.49 12.06
C LYS A 157 5.57 41.30 12.62
N LEU A 158 6.40 41.54 13.64
CA LEU A 158 7.16 40.47 14.30
C LEU A 158 6.25 39.50 15.06
N ARG A 159 5.19 40.00 15.70
CA ARG A 159 4.18 39.16 16.38
C ARG A 159 3.46 38.25 15.39
N GLU A 160 3.06 38.75 14.23
CA GLU A 160 2.44 37.93 13.18
C GLU A 160 3.41 36.88 12.64
N LYS A 161 4.67 37.24 12.38
CA LYS A 161 5.70 36.25 12.00
C LYS A 161 5.88 35.17 13.06
N LEU A 162 5.97 35.55 14.34
CA LEU A 162 6.08 34.59 15.44
C LEU A 162 4.87 33.66 15.51
N LYS A 163 3.65 34.20 15.31
CA LYS A 163 2.41 33.41 15.26
C LYS A 163 2.45 32.38 14.13
N THR A 164 2.92 32.75 12.94
CA THR A 164 3.07 31.80 11.83
C THR A 164 4.09 30.70 12.13
N VAL A 165 5.23 31.04 12.75
CA VAL A 165 6.25 30.05 13.14
C VAL A 165 5.72 29.08 14.20
N LEU A 166 4.95 29.57 15.18
CA LEU A 166 4.33 28.72 16.18
C LEU A 166 3.31 27.76 15.56
N GLU A 167 2.55 28.20 14.56
CA GLU A 167 1.62 27.33 13.84
C GLU A 167 2.36 26.26 13.03
N TYR A 168 3.44 26.61 12.33
CA TYR A 168 4.28 25.63 11.65
C TYR A 168 4.92 24.62 12.62
N ASN A 169 5.41 25.07 13.77
CA ASN A 169 5.94 24.17 14.80
C ASN A 169 4.86 23.22 15.34
N ARG A 170 3.64 23.70 15.52
CA ARG A 170 2.50 22.87 15.93
C ARG A 170 2.15 21.83 14.86
N LEU A 171 2.10 22.21 13.59
CA LEU A 171 1.88 21.28 12.48
C LEU A 171 3.00 20.24 12.39
N PHE A 172 4.26 20.67 12.52
CA PHE A 172 5.41 19.78 12.51
C PHE A 172 5.39 18.78 13.68
N ALA A 173 4.99 19.23 14.88
CA ALA A 173 4.81 18.34 16.02
C ALA A 173 3.72 17.29 15.76
N SER A 174 2.57 17.70 15.21
CA SER A 174 1.49 16.81 14.84
C SER A 174 1.89 15.79 13.76
N ASP A 175 2.64 16.23 12.74
CA ASP A 175 3.15 15.33 11.70
C ASP A 175 4.19 14.35 12.25
N ASN A 176 5.05 14.79 13.18
CA ASN A 176 6.02 13.92 13.83
C ASN A 176 5.33 12.85 14.70
N ASP A 177 4.28 13.23 15.45
CA ASP A 177 3.52 12.27 16.25
C ASP A 177 2.72 11.30 15.36
N ARG A 178 2.17 11.77 14.23
CA ARG A 178 1.58 10.89 13.21
C ARG A 178 2.61 9.90 12.67
N LEU A 179 3.80 10.39 12.28
CA LEU A 179 4.86 9.55 11.72
C LEU A 179 5.39 8.53 12.73
N LYS A 180 5.45 8.88 14.02
CA LYS A 180 5.75 7.93 15.10
C LYS A 180 4.69 6.84 15.21
N GLY A 181 3.40 7.18 15.08
CA GLY A 181 2.31 6.21 15.05
C GLY A 181 2.38 5.27 13.84
N GLU A 182 2.71 5.81 12.66
CA GLU A 182 2.94 5.00 11.45
C GLU A 182 4.17 4.08 11.62
N TYR A 183 5.23 4.55 12.27
CA TYR A 183 6.40 3.73 12.56
C TYR A 183 6.09 2.60 13.56
N THR A 184 5.34 2.87 14.63
CA THR A 184 5.00 1.84 15.63
C THR A 184 4.06 0.77 15.06
N THR A 185 3.09 1.16 14.23
CA THR A 185 2.22 0.21 13.52
C THR A 185 3.01 -0.66 12.54
N LEU A 186 3.91 -0.06 11.75
CA LEU A 186 4.78 -0.81 10.85
C LEU A 186 5.71 -1.76 11.63
N ALA A 187 6.24 -1.34 12.78
CA ALA A 187 7.06 -2.18 13.63
C ALA A 187 6.28 -3.39 14.18
N SER A 188 5.02 -3.20 14.61
CA SER A 188 4.13 -4.30 15.03
C SER A 188 3.92 -5.30 13.91
N TYR A 189 3.60 -4.81 12.70
CA TYR A 189 3.38 -5.65 11.53
C TYR A 189 4.62 -6.48 11.17
N VAL A 190 5.81 -5.89 11.27
CA VAL A 190 7.07 -6.60 11.04
C VAL A 190 7.29 -7.72 12.07
N GLU A 191 6.94 -7.50 13.34
CA GLU A 191 7.05 -8.53 14.39
C GLU A 191 6.02 -9.65 14.20
N GLU A 192 4.79 -9.32 13.79
CA GLU A 192 3.77 -10.31 13.41
C GLU A 192 4.23 -11.16 12.22
N CYS A 193 4.78 -10.55 11.17
CA CYS A 193 5.36 -11.27 10.03
C CYS A 193 6.50 -12.22 10.48
N LYS A 194 7.37 -11.77 11.39
CA LYS A 194 8.42 -12.62 11.95
C LYS A 194 7.84 -13.80 12.74
N ALA A 195 6.74 -13.60 13.47
CA ALA A 195 6.06 -14.67 14.20
C ALA A 195 5.49 -15.73 13.25
N VAL A 196 4.79 -15.30 12.21
CA VAL A 196 4.25 -16.20 11.17
C VAL A 196 5.38 -16.99 10.49
N ILE A 197 6.49 -16.33 10.13
CA ILE A 197 7.65 -17.01 9.52
C ILE A 197 8.23 -18.08 10.46
N ARG A 198 8.26 -17.85 11.78
CA ARG A 198 8.71 -18.86 12.75
C ARG A 198 7.76 -20.06 12.78
N GLU A 199 6.45 -19.81 12.82
CA GLU A 199 5.44 -20.87 12.83
C GLU A 199 5.48 -21.72 11.54
N GLU A 200 5.61 -21.09 10.37
CA GLU A 200 5.77 -21.79 9.09
C GLU A 200 7.03 -22.67 9.07
N ARG A 201 8.13 -22.20 9.64
CA ARG A 201 9.37 -22.99 9.76
C ARG A 201 9.18 -24.20 10.67
N GLU A 202 8.50 -24.05 11.79
CA GLU A 202 8.17 -25.15 12.69
C GLU A 202 7.27 -26.19 12.01
N ARG A 203 6.25 -25.74 11.27
CA ARG A 203 5.39 -26.62 10.47
C ARG A 203 6.15 -27.35 9.37
N ASN A 204 7.08 -26.68 8.68
CA ASN A 204 7.94 -27.33 7.70
C ASN A 204 8.83 -28.41 8.33
N VAL A 205 9.43 -28.15 9.49
CA VAL A 205 10.22 -29.15 10.22
C VAL A 205 9.35 -30.35 10.62
N GLU A 206 8.10 -30.14 11.00
CA GLU A 206 7.18 -31.23 11.30
C GLU A 206 6.82 -32.05 10.04
N LEU A 207 6.59 -31.37 8.91
CA LEU A 207 6.33 -32.03 7.62
C LEU A 207 7.52 -32.84 7.13
N GLU A 208 8.75 -32.31 7.24
CA GLU A 208 9.98 -33.04 6.92
C GLU A 208 10.08 -34.33 7.73
N LYS A 209 9.85 -34.28 9.05
CA LYS A 209 9.81 -35.48 9.91
C LYS A 209 8.72 -36.47 9.49
N ARG A 210 7.57 -35.99 8.99
CA ARG A 210 6.50 -36.87 8.47
C ARG A 210 6.90 -37.52 7.15
N CYS A 211 7.54 -36.77 6.25
CA CYS A 211 8.08 -37.28 5.00
C CYS A 211 9.14 -38.36 5.26
N GLU A 212 10.09 -38.13 6.18
CA GLU A 212 11.09 -39.14 6.57
C GLU A 212 10.43 -40.44 7.07
N LYS A 213 9.42 -40.33 7.94
CA LYS A 213 8.66 -41.51 8.42
C LYS A 213 7.91 -42.23 7.30
N LEU A 214 7.40 -41.50 6.32
CA LEU A 214 6.72 -42.11 5.17
C LEU A 214 7.72 -42.79 4.24
N GLU A 215 8.87 -42.17 3.98
CA GLU A 215 9.96 -42.78 3.21
C GLU A 215 10.46 -44.07 3.88
N GLU A 216 10.60 -44.08 5.20
CA GLU A 216 10.98 -45.30 5.95
C GLU A 216 9.92 -46.40 5.79
N LYS A 217 8.63 -46.06 5.84
CA LYS A 217 7.54 -47.00 5.57
C LYS A 217 7.56 -47.52 4.13
N VAL A 218 7.80 -46.65 3.15
CA VAL A 218 7.90 -47.06 1.73
C VAL A 218 9.08 -48.01 1.53
N LYS A 219 10.25 -47.72 2.12
CA LYS A 219 11.40 -48.66 2.11
C LYS A 219 11.04 -50.02 2.70
N HIS A 220 10.19 -50.05 3.73
CA HIS A 220 9.71 -51.31 4.31
C HIS A 220 8.81 -52.09 3.35
N TYR A 221 7.99 -51.42 2.53
CA TYR A 221 7.14 -52.05 1.51
C TYR A 221 7.89 -52.41 0.21
N ASP A 222 8.93 -51.66 -0.14
CA ASP A 222 9.79 -51.88 -1.33
C ASP A 222 10.83 -52.99 -1.13
N MET A 223 10.97 -53.52 0.09
CA MET A 223 11.65 -54.80 0.30
C MET A 223 10.91 -55.87 -0.51
N PRO A 224 11.50 -56.45 -1.57
CA PRO A 224 10.80 -57.42 -2.39
C PRO A 224 10.40 -58.60 -1.52
N ASN A 225 9.09 -58.77 -1.40
CA ASN A 225 8.46 -59.93 -0.80
C ASN A 225 8.87 -61.14 -1.66
N LYS A 226 9.98 -61.80 -1.28
CA LYS A 226 10.55 -62.95 -2.03
C LYS A 226 9.59 -64.15 -2.11
N ASP A 227 8.46 -64.08 -1.42
CA ASP A 227 7.51 -65.19 -1.28
C ASP A 227 6.21 -65.05 -2.09
N ILE A 228 6.05 -63.99 -2.91
CA ILE A 228 4.84 -63.86 -3.75
C ILE A 228 5.19 -64.13 -5.22
N SER A 229 5.46 -65.40 -5.47
CA SER A 229 5.42 -66.02 -6.79
C SER A 229 3.98 -66.10 -7.29
N THR A 230 3.53 -65.21 -8.18
CA THR A 230 2.44 -65.47 -9.16
C THR A 230 2.26 -64.31 -10.18
N THR A 231 2.86 -64.50 -11.36
CA THR A 231 2.23 -64.37 -12.71
C THR A 231 1.27 -63.23 -13.06
N ILE A 232 1.75 -62.27 -13.89
CA ILE A 232 1.01 -61.64 -15.02
C ILE A 232 2.02 -61.34 -16.17
N PRO A 233 1.79 -61.77 -17.43
CA PRO A 233 2.82 -61.75 -18.49
C PRO A 233 2.88 -60.43 -19.28
N LEU A 234 3.91 -59.60 -19.04
CA LEU A 234 4.27 -58.42 -19.86
C LEU A 234 5.01 -58.77 -21.17
N VAL A 235 5.29 -60.05 -21.42
CA VAL A 235 6.22 -60.48 -22.47
C VAL A 235 5.61 -60.38 -23.88
N GLU A 236 4.30 -60.57 -24.05
CA GLU A 236 3.66 -60.51 -25.38
C GLU A 236 3.62 -59.09 -25.96
N VAL A 237 3.55 -58.04 -25.12
CA VAL A 237 3.51 -56.64 -25.59
C VAL A 237 4.89 -56.17 -26.08
N CYS A 238 5.99 -56.75 -25.56
CA CYS A 238 7.35 -56.39 -25.97
C CYS A 238 7.75 -56.98 -27.33
N MET A 239 7.23 -58.16 -27.70
CA MET A 239 7.55 -58.79 -28.98
C MET A 239 6.99 -58.03 -30.20
N ASN A 240 5.81 -57.41 -30.07
CA ASN A 240 5.21 -56.61 -31.14
C ASN A 240 5.94 -55.28 -31.39
N CYS A 241 6.66 -54.74 -30.40
CA CYS A 241 7.49 -53.55 -30.57
C CYS A 241 8.76 -53.83 -31.40
N SER A 242 9.41 -54.97 -31.18
CA SER A 242 10.59 -55.38 -31.94
C SER A 242 10.25 -55.63 -33.42
N SER A 243 9.16 -56.34 -33.69
CA SER A 243 8.70 -56.59 -35.07
C SER A 243 8.36 -55.29 -35.81
N ARG A 244 7.72 -54.33 -35.14
CA ARG A 244 7.38 -53.03 -35.74
C ARG A 244 8.63 -52.19 -36.06
N GLN A 245 9.66 -52.27 -35.20
CA GLN A 245 10.92 -51.56 -35.40
C GLN A 245 11.72 -52.12 -36.60
N ILE A 246 11.69 -53.44 -36.81
CA ILE A 246 12.35 -54.08 -37.96
C ILE A 246 11.74 -53.62 -39.28
N VAL A 247 10.40 -53.61 -39.39
CA VAL A 247 9.69 -53.14 -40.60
C VAL A 247 9.98 -51.67 -40.86
N LEU A 248 10.00 -50.83 -39.82
CA LEU A 248 10.32 -49.41 -39.94
C LEU A 248 11.74 -49.17 -40.49
N ASN A 249 12.71 -49.98 -40.06
CA ASN A 249 14.08 -49.89 -40.54
C ASN A 249 14.22 -50.37 -41.99
N GLN A 250 13.53 -51.44 -42.38
CA GLN A 250 13.50 -51.92 -43.76
C GLN A 250 12.94 -50.86 -44.72
N THR A 251 11.84 -50.20 -44.35
CA THR A 251 11.24 -49.12 -45.18
C THR A 251 12.16 -47.90 -45.28
N LYS A 252 12.88 -47.55 -44.21
CA LYS A 252 13.88 -46.47 -44.23
C LYS A 252 15.04 -46.79 -45.17
N GLU A 253 15.53 -48.02 -45.16
CA GLU A 253 16.62 -48.44 -46.02
C GLU A 253 16.21 -48.44 -47.50
N GLN A 254 15.01 -48.92 -47.82
CA GLN A 254 14.46 -48.85 -49.17
C GLN A 254 14.33 -47.40 -49.67
N ASN A 255 13.84 -46.48 -48.83
CA ASN A 255 13.77 -45.06 -49.18
C ASN A 255 15.15 -44.43 -49.44
N SER A 256 16.16 -44.81 -48.65
CA SER A 256 17.54 -44.34 -48.86
C SER A 256 18.12 -44.84 -50.18
N ARG A 257 17.85 -46.10 -50.56
CA ARG A 257 18.27 -46.66 -51.86
C ARG A 257 17.62 -45.91 -53.02
N LEU A 258 16.31 -45.69 -52.98
CA LEU A 258 15.58 -44.94 -54.01
C LEU A 258 16.09 -43.48 -54.17
N GLN A 259 16.48 -42.83 -53.07
CA GLN A 259 17.09 -41.49 -53.16
C GLN A 259 18.43 -41.50 -53.89
N LYS A 260 19.27 -42.53 -53.69
CA LYS A 260 20.54 -42.69 -54.40
C LYS A 260 20.31 -42.93 -55.89
N ASP A 261 19.36 -43.78 -56.25
CA ASP A 261 19.02 -44.05 -57.66
C ASP A 261 18.47 -42.79 -58.36
N MET A 262 17.63 -42.02 -57.66
CA MET A 262 17.15 -40.73 -58.16
C MET A 262 18.31 -39.74 -58.39
N GLN A 263 19.30 -39.70 -57.50
CA GLN A 263 20.47 -38.84 -57.68
C GLN A 263 21.33 -39.29 -58.87
N ALA A 264 21.54 -40.60 -59.04
CA ALA A 264 22.24 -41.14 -60.20
C ALA A 264 21.53 -40.78 -61.51
N MET A 265 20.19 -40.85 -61.54
CA MET A 265 19.41 -40.39 -62.69
C MET A 265 19.59 -38.90 -62.98
N LYS A 266 19.61 -38.04 -61.94
CA LYS A 266 19.87 -36.60 -62.11
C LYS A 266 21.25 -36.36 -62.71
N ASP A 267 22.27 -37.09 -62.27
CA ASP A 267 23.63 -36.95 -62.78
C ASP A 267 23.75 -37.40 -64.24
N VAL A 268 23.06 -38.48 -64.64
CA VAL A 268 22.98 -38.92 -66.04
C VAL A 268 22.27 -37.88 -66.91
N LEU A 269 21.14 -37.35 -66.44
CA LEU A 269 20.41 -36.27 -67.12
C LEU A 269 21.28 -35.02 -67.28
N TYR A 270 22.03 -34.65 -66.25
CA TYR A 270 22.96 -33.52 -66.30
C TYR A 270 24.05 -33.75 -67.34
N ARG A 271 24.69 -34.93 -67.35
CA ARG A 271 25.72 -35.29 -68.34
C ARG A 271 25.17 -35.27 -69.77
N LEU A 272 23.97 -35.81 -69.98
CA LEU A 272 23.29 -35.77 -71.28
C LEU A 272 23.00 -34.33 -71.72
N ASN A 273 22.49 -33.48 -70.82
CA ASN A 273 22.23 -32.07 -71.12
C ASN A 273 23.52 -31.32 -71.47
N VAL A 274 24.64 -31.58 -70.77
CA VAL A 274 25.94 -31.01 -71.12
C VAL A 274 26.41 -31.46 -72.51
N GLN A 275 26.22 -32.74 -72.85
CA GLN A 275 26.54 -33.23 -74.20
C GLN A 275 25.64 -32.60 -75.28
N LEU A 276 24.35 -32.44 -75.01
CA LEU A 276 23.40 -31.73 -75.87
C LEU A 276 23.82 -30.28 -76.09
N SER A 277 24.19 -29.55 -75.04
CA SER A 277 24.71 -28.19 -75.15
C SER A 277 25.98 -28.12 -75.99
N ARG A 278 26.91 -29.08 -75.83
CA ARG A 278 28.13 -29.15 -76.66
C ARG A 278 27.81 -29.46 -78.13
N TYR A 279 26.81 -30.28 -78.41
CA TYR A 279 26.35 -30.53 -79.77
C TYR A 279 25.70 -29.30 -80.40
N GLN A 280 24.87 -28.58 -79.64
CA GLN A 280 24.28 -27.31 -80.09
C GLN A 280 25.33 -26.22 -80.33
N GLU A 281 26.39 -26.17 -79.51
CA GLU A 281 27.52 -25.26 -79.70
C GLU A 281 28.26 -25.55 -81.00
N ARG A 282 28.57 -26.82 -81.29
CA ARG A 282 29.22 -27.22 -82.56
C ARG A 282 28.39 -26.87 -83.79
N LEU A 283 27.06 -26.98 -83.71
CA LEU A 283 26.17 -26.54 -84.78
C LEU A 283 26.22 -25.03 -85.00
N ARG A 284 26.37 -24.22 -83.93
CA ARG A 284 26.57 -22.76 -84.05
C ARG A 284 27.96 -22.39 -84.56
N SER A 285 29.01 -23.10 -84.14
CA SER A 285 30.38 -22.85 -84.61
C SER A 285 30.57 -23.16 -86.10
N ASN A 286 29.91 -24.21 -86.62
CA ASN A 286 29.94 -24.54 -88.04
C ASN A 286 29.11 -23.58 -88.91
N ALA A 287 28.21 -22.78 -88.33
CA ALA A 287 27.45 -21.75 -89.05
C ALA A 287 28.24 -20.44 -89.25
N ASN A 288 29.28 -20.18 -88.43
CA ASN A 288 30.05 -18.92 -88.45
C ASN A 288 31.30 -18.94 -89.35
N THR A 289 31.61 -20.05 -90.04
CA THR A 289 32.77 -20.16 -90.96
C THR A 289 32.44 -19.83 -92.42
N LEU A 290 31.24 -19.34 -92.72
CA LEU A 290 30.81 -18.99 -94.09
C LEU A 290 30.53 -17.49 -94.32
N SER A 291 31.10 -16.59 -93.54
CA SER A 291 30.96 -15.14 -93.78
C SER A 291 32.27 -14.36 -93.56
N THR A 292 32.95 -14.04 -94.68
CA THR A 292 33.62 -12.75 -95.02
C THR A 292 34.80 -12.28 -94.15
N GLY A 293 36.01 -11.87 -94.59
CA GLY A 293 36.60 -11.49 -95.88
C GLY A 293 37.36 -10.13 -95.77
N GLY A 294 38.70 -10.10 -96.01
CA GLY A 294 39.55 -8.91 -96.31
C GLY A 294 40.11 -8.11 -95.11
N LYS A 295 41.28 -7.43 -95.09
CA LYS A 295 42.25 -6.95 -96.11
C LYS A 295 43.59 -6.56 -95.42
N ASP A 296 44.65 -6.52 -96.22
CA ASP A 296 46.06 -6.12 -96.00
C ASP A 296 46.33 -4.66 -95.52
N VAL A 297 47.60 -4.37 -95.12
CA VAL A 297 48.52 -3.33 -95.67
C VAL A 297 49.41 -2.55 -94.63
N PHE A 298 50.74 -2.73 -94.77
CA PHE A 298 51.92 -1.83 -94.61
C PHE A 298 52.38 -1.15 -93.29
N LYS A 299 53.69 -1.34 -93.02
CA LYS A 299 54.67 -0.37 -92.45
C LYS A 299 55.21 0.56 -93.55
N PRO A 300 55.76 1.76 -93.27
CA PRO A 300 57.23 1.90 -93.25
C PRO A 300 57.81 2.96 -92.28
N CYS A 301 59.15 2.99 -92.27
CA CYS A 301 60.10 3.69 -91.42
C CYS A 301 60.69 4.94 -92.14
N GLU A 302 61.48 5.73 -91.39
CA GLU A 302 62.67 6.53 -91.77
C GLU A 302 62.61 8.08 -91.76
N LYS A 303 63.44 8.63 -90.86
CA LYS A 303 64.52 9.63 -91.02
C LYS A 303 64.31 10.84 -91.93
N TYR A 304 64.42 12.03 -91.31
CA TYR A 304 65.00 13.31 -91.78
C TYR A 304 64.95 14.25 -90.53
N ASP A 305 65.78 15.27 -90.28
CA ASP A 305 66.75 15.97 -91.11
C ASP A 305 67.77 16.72 -90.22
N ALA A 306 69.02 16.77 -90.69
CA ALA A 306 70.14 17.49 -90.06
C ALA A 306 70.20 18.96 -90.55
N PHE A 307 69.06 19.66 -90.51
CA PHE A 307 68.93 21.04 -90.99
C PHE A 307 68.54 22.05 -89.89
N ASP A 308 68.19 21.59 -88.69
CA ASP A 308 67.80 22.49 -87.58
C ASP A 308 68.99 23.15 -86.86
N SER A 309 70.21 22.63 -87.01
CA SER A 309 71.34 23.07 -86.17
C SER A 309 71.97 24.41 -86.56
N LEU A 310 71.55 25.05 -87.65
CA LEU A 310 72.10 26.34 -88.12
C LEU A 310 71.13 27.51 -87.93
N ILE A 311 69.82 27.26 -87.84
CA ILE A 311 68.80 28.30 -87.61
C ILE A 311 68.66 28.61 -86.10
N THR A 312 68.96 27.66 -85.21
CA THR A 312 68.90 27.85 -83.75
C THR A 312 70.01 28.77 -83.20
N ALA A 313 71.16 28.86 -83.88
CA ALA A 313 72.35 29.52 -83.33
C ALA A 313 72.39 31.06 -83.48
N SER A 314 71.67 31.64 -84.46
CA SER A 314 71.77 33.08 -84.77
C SER A 314 70.49 33.89 -84.48
N LEU A 315 69.34 33.25 -84.34
CA LEU A 315 68.10 33.88 -83.84
C LEU A 315 67.84 33.60 -82.34
N GLY A 316 68.46 32.57 -81.77
CA GLY A 316 68.15 32.05 -80.43
C GLY A 316 68.74 32.83 -79.26
N GLN A 317 69.84 33.57 -79.41
CA GLN A 317 70.57 34.10 -78.24
C GLN A 317 69.90 35.27 -77.48
N LYS A 318 68.85 35.90 -78.02
CA LYS A 318 68.05 36.92 -77.30
C LYS A 318 66.60 36.55 -77.06
N GLN A 319 66.06 35.55 -77.78
CA GLN A 319 64.68 35.08 -77.61
C GLN A 319 64.59 33.76 -76.82
N ALA A 320 65.64 32.92 -76.81
CA ALA A 320 65.66 31.66 -76.05
C ALA A 320 65.44 31.85 -74.54
N PRO A 321 66.07 32.82 -73.85
CA PRO A 321 65.81 33.03 -72.42
C PRO A 321 64.35 33.44 -72.12
N LEU A 322 63.69 34.11 -73.07
CA LEU A 322 62.28 34.50 -72.94
C LEU A 322 61.36 33.30 -73.16
N PHE A 323 61.68 32.43 -74.13
CA PHE A 323 60.97 31.17 -74.34
C PHE A 323 61.18 30.20 -73.17
N ASP A 324 62.40 30.11 -72.63
CA ASP A 324 62.71 29.34 -71.43
C ASP A 324 61.92 29.88 -70.23
N ALA A 325 61.87 31.19 -70.02
CA ALA A 325 61.06 31.80 -68.96
C ALA A 325 59.54 31.58 -69.15
N PHE A 326 59.02 31.61 -70.38
CA PHE A 326 57.62 31.26 -70.66
C PHE A 326 57.33 29.77 -70.46
N GLN A 327 58.29 28.92 -70.81
CA GLN A 327 58.20 27.48 -70.62
C GLN A 327 58.24 27.12 -69.12
N GLU A 328 59.12 27.77 -68.35
CA GLU A 328 59.14 27.68 -66.88
C GLU A 328 57.82 28.19 -66.28
N ASN A 329 57.28 29.32 -66.74
CA ASN A 329 55.98 29.83 -66.27
C ASN A 329 54.81 28.88 -66.59
N LEU A 330 54.83 28.25 -67.76
CA LEU A 330 53.88 27.22 -68.15
C LEU A 330 54.00 25.99 -67.25
N GLN A 331 55.23 25.51 -67.02
CA GLN A 331 55.49 24.39 -66.10
C GLN A 331 55.07 24.71 -64.66
N GLU A 332 55.32 25.91 -64.16
CA GLU A 332 54.85 26.37 -62.84
C GLU A 332 53.32 26.39 -62.77
N LYS A 333 52.64 26.88 -63.81
CA LYS A 333 51.18 26.85 -63.89
C LYS A 333 50.63 25.43 -63.94
N ASP A 334 51.26 24.53 -64.70
CA ASP A 334 50.88 23.12 -64.75
C ASP A 334 51.08 22.43 -63.40
N ASN A 335 52.20 22.70 -62.72
CA ASN A 335 52.45 22.21 -61.36
C ASN A 335 51.41 22.75 -60.37
N LEU A 336 51.02 24.02 -60.48
CA LEU A 336 50.00 24.63 -59.65
C LEU A 336 48.61 24.01 -59.91
N ILE A 337 48.29 23.72 -61.17
CA ILE A 337 47.06 23.00 -61.54
C ILE A 337 47.06 21.61 -60.90
N LEU A 338 48.16 20.85 -61.01
CA LEU A 338 48.30 19.53 -60.40
C LEU A 338 48.15 19.58 -58.87
N ASP A 339 48.73 20.58 -58.21
CA ASP A 339 48.58 20.77 -56.77
C ASP A 339 47.14 21.10 -56.37
N TYR A 340 46.43 21.94 -57.14
CA TYR A 340 45.02 22.22 -56.91
C TYR A 340 44.11 21.02 -57.18
N GLU A 341 44.39 20.23 -58.22
CA GLU A 341 43.67 18.99 -58.51
C GLU A 341 43.82 18.00 -57.34
N LYS A 342 45.04 17.82 -56.83
CA LYS A 342 45.32 16.98 -55.67
C LYS A 342 44.62 17.49 -54.39
N GLN A 343 44.60 18.80 -54.17
CA GLN A 343 43.85 19.40 -53.07
C GLN A 343 42.34 19.17 -53.22
N PHE A 344 41.81 19.28 -54.43
CA PHE A 344 40.41 19.02 -54.73
C PHE A 344 40.03 17.56 -54.52
N GLU A 345 40.87 16.62 -54.95
CA GLU A 345 40.69 15.18 -54.68
C GLU A 345 40.68 14.88 -53.18
N ASN A 346 41.62 15.46 -52.42
CA ASN A 346 41.68 15.31 -50.97
C ASN A 346 40.42 15.89 -50.28
N MET A 347 39.96 17.07 -50.71
CA MET A 347 38.72 17.66 -50.20
C MET A 347 37.51 16.77 -50.52
N ASN A 348 37.44 16.24 -51.74
CA ASN A 348 36.36 15.34 -52.16
C ASN A 348 36.36 14.03 -51.35
N LYS A 349 37.53 13.48 -51.03
CA LYS A 349 37.66 12.32 -50.15
C LYS A 349 37.14 12.62 -48.74
N LYS A 350 37.57 13.73 -48.13
CA LYS A 350 37.06 14.18 -46.82
C LYS A 350 35.55 14.41 -46.84
N SER A 351 35.02 15.01 -47.91
CA SER A 351 33.57 15.20 -48.07
C SER A 351 32.81 13.87 -48.08
N LYS A 352 33.31 12.87 -48.80
CA LYS A 352 32.72 11.51 -48.80
C LYS A 352 32.79 10.84 -47.43
N GLU A 353 33.89 11.00 -46.71
CA GLU A 353 34.04 10.49 -45.34
C GLU A 353 33.01 11.12 -44.39
N ILE A 354 32.83 12.45 -44.44
CA ILE A 354 31.82 13.19 -43.66
C ILE A 354 30.40 12.69 -43.99
N VAL A 355 30.09 12.45 -45.27
CA VAL A 355 28.78 11.92 -45.68
C VAL A 355 28.55 10.51 -45.13
N ALA A 356 29.58 9.66 -45.15
CA ALA A 356 29.50 8.31 -44.58
C ALA A 356 29.33 8.32 -43.05
N GLU A 357 30.03 9.22 -42.36
CA GLU A 357 29.89 9.41 -40.92
C GLU A 357 28.48 9.91 -40.57
N ASN A 358 27.99 10.93 -41.26
CA ASN A 358 26.62 11.46 -41.05
C ASN A 358 25.56 10.39 -41.27
N LYS A 359 25.72 9.51 -42.26
CA LYS A 359 24.82 8.38 -42.48
C LYS A 359 24.84 7.42 -41.29
N THR A 360 26.02 7.10 -40.80
CA THR A 360 26.21 6.22 -39.63
C THR A 360 25.61 6.83 -38.37
N LEU A 361 25.80 8.13 -38.15
CA LEU A 361 25.22 8.86 -37.02
C LEU A 361 23.68 8.90 -37.10
N LEU A 362 23.13 9.08 -38.30
CA LEU A 362 21.68 9.06 -38.52
C LEU A 362 21.08 7.67 -38.25
N GLU A 363 21.77 6.60 -38.66
CA GLU A 363 21.38 5.23 -38.32
C GLU A 363 21.41 4.99 -36.80
N LYS A 364 22.47 5.45 -36.10
CA LYS A 364 22.56 5.39 -34.63
C LYS A 364 21.46 6.20 -33.93
N GLY A 365 21.12 7.38 -34.46
CA GLY A 365 20.02 8.20 -33.96
C GLY A 365 18.69 7.47 -34.05
N ASN A 366 18.42 6.85 -35.21
CA ASN A 366 17.20 6.06 -35.41
C ASN A 366 17.13 4.83 -34.48
N THR A 367 18.24 4.14 -34.21
CA THR A 367 18.26 3.01 -33.27
C THR A 367 17.98 3.47 -31.84
N LEU A 368 18.59 4.58 -31.40
CA LEU A 368 18.35 5.14 -30.08
C LEU A 368 16.90 5.61 -29.91
N GLU A 369 16.29 6.22 -30.93
CA GLU A 369 14.88 6.58 -30.91
C GLU A 369 13.97 5.34 -30.76
N GLN A 370 14.27 4.25 -31.46
CA GLN A 370 13.52 2.99 -31.33
C GLN A 370 13.66 2.38 -29.94
N GLU A 371 14.88 2.36 -29.37
CA GLU A 371 15.13 1.89 -28.01
C GLU A 371 14.38 2.74 -26.98
N LEU A 372 14.36 4.07 -27.14
CA LEU A 372 13.65 4.98 -26.25
C LEU A 372 12.13 4.73 -26.29
N VAL A 373 11.57 4.50 -27.48
CA VAL A 373 10.18 4.08 -27.64
C VAL A 373 9.91 2.74 -26.95
N GLN A 374 10.80 1.76 -27.10
CA GLN A 374 10.66 0.44 -26.47
C GLN A 374 10.74 0.54 -24.93
N VAL A 375 11.67 1.32 -24.39
CA VAL A 375 11.81 1.56 -22.95
C VAL A 375 10.56 2.24 -22.41
N ARG A 376 10.00 3.24 -23.10
CA ARG A 376 8.74 3.89 -22.70
C ARG A 376 7.56 2.91 -22.70
N GLN A 377 7.50 1.99 -23.66
CA GLN A 377 6.47 0.94 -23.69
C GLN A 377 6.64 -0.06 -22.55
N ASN A 378 7.88 -0.50 -22.29
CA ASN A 378 8.20 -1.40 -21.18
C ASN A 378 7.88 -0.76 -19.83
N TYR A 379 8.21 0.51 -19.63
CA TYR A 379 7.85 1.26 -18.43
C TYR A 379 6.33 1.32 -18.22
N LYS A 380 5.56 1.66 -19.27
CA LYS A 380 4.08 1.64 -19.19
C LYS A 380 3.54 0.26 -18.82
N LYS A 381 4.11 -0.80 -19.40
CA LYS A 381 3.72 -2.18 -19.08
C LYS A 381 4.02 -2.51 -17.61
N LEU A 382 5.19 -2.12 -17.11
CA LEU A 382 5.63 -2.38 -15.73
C LEU A 382 4.79 -1.59 -14.71
N VAL A 383 4.37 -0.35 -15.03
CA VAL A 383 3.42 0.42 -14.22
C VAL A 383 2.08 -0.30 -14.11
N VAL A 384 1.53 -0.79 -15.23
CA VAL A 384 0.26 -1.55 -15.21
C VAL A 384 0.40 -2.84 -14.42
N GLU A 385 1.50 -3.58 -14.60
CA GLU A 385 1.76 -4.82 -13.84
C GLU A 385 1.86 -4.55 -12.33
N ARG A 386 2.50 -3.45 -11.93
CA ARG A 386 2.56 -3.01 -10.53
C ARG A 386 1.16 -2.69 -9.99
N GLU A 387 0.38 -1.88 -10.69
CA GLU A 387 -0.98 -1.53 -10.28
C GLU A 387 -1.87 -2.78 -10.15
N THR A 388 -1.76 -3.73 -11.09
CA THR A 388 -2.51 -5.00 -10.98
C THR A 388 -2.07 -5.84 -9.79
N SER A 389 -0.76 -5.90 -9.48
CA SER A 389 -0.26 -6.62 -8.31
C SER A 389 -0.72 -5.98 -7.01
N ASP A 390 -0.77 -4.65 -6.95
CA ASP A 390 -1.22 -3.92 -5.76
C ASP A 390 -2.73 -4.14 -5.52
N ILE A 391 -3.54 -4.19 -6.58
CA ILE A 391 -4.98 -4.55 -6.49
C ILE A 391 -5.16 -6.01 -6.02
N GLU A 392 -4.37 -6.95 -6.55
CA GLU A 392 -4.42 -8.36 -6.14
C GLU A 392 -4.05 -8.52 -4.66
N LYS A 393 -2.98 -7.85 -4.20
CA LYS A 393 -2.57 -7.83 -2.79
C LYS A 393 -3.66 -7.25 -1.90
N ALA A 394 -4.24 -6.10 -2.27
CA ALA A 394 -5.33 -5.49 -1.51
C ALA A 394 -6.54 -6.43 -1.40
N THR A 395 -6.89 -7.13 -2.48
CA THR A 395 -8.00 -8.10 -2.49
C THR A 395 -7.73 -9.30 -1.58
N ILE A 396 -6.49 -9.80 -1.54
CA ILE A 396 -6.10 -10.91 -0.67
C ILE A 396 -6.13 -10.47 0.80
N LEU A 397 -5.60 -9.27 1.11
CA LEU A 397 -5.64 -8.70 2.45
C LEU A 397 -7.09 -8.52 2.95
N GLU A 398 -7.96 -7.95 2.13
CA GLU A 398 -9.39 -7.75 2.49
C GLU A 398 -10.13 -9.09 2.70
N ARG A 399 -9.69 -10.18 2.06
CA ARG A 399 -10.22 -11.53 2.34
C ARG A 399 -9.66 -12.09 3.65
N ALA A 400 -8.38 -11.87 3.93
CA ALA A 400 -7.74 -12.31 5.16
C ALA A 400 -8.36 -11.59 6.37
N GLU A 401 -8.53 -10.27 6.30
CA GLU A 401 -9.18 -9.47 7.35
C GLU A 401 -10.60 -9.95 7.63
N ARG A 402 -11.42 -10.19 6.59
CA ARG A 402 -12.76 -10.76 6.78
C ARG A 402 -12.75 -12.14 7.43
N ALA A 403 -11.77 -12.98 7.11
CA ALA A 403 -11.63 -14.29 7.72
C ALA A 403 -11.21 -14.17 9.20
N GLU A 404 -10.30 -13.24 9.51
CA GLU A 404 -9.87 -12.93 10.88
C GLU A 404 -11.02 -12.38 11.72
N SER A 405 -11.82 -11.44 11.20
CA SER A 405 -13.01 -10.92 11.90
C SER A 405 -14.01 -12.04 12.22
N LYS A 406 -14.30 -12.93 11.27
CA LYS A 406 -15.17 -14.09 11.52
C LYS A 406 -14.59 -15.03 12.57
N LEU A 407 -13.27 -15.24 12.56
CA LEU A 407 -12.60 -16.08 13.55
C LEU A 407 -12.71 -15.44 14.95
N LYS A 408 -12.50 -14.13 15.07
CA LYS A 408 -12.69 -13.35 16.31
C LYS A 408 -14.12 -13.46 16.82
N GLU A 409 -15.13 -13.26 15.97
CA GLU A 409 -16.54 -13.44 16.33
C GLU A 409 -16.82 -14.86 16.87
N VAL A 410 -16.26 -15.89 16.23
CA VAL A 410 -16.40 -17.28 16.69
C VAL A 410 -15.74 -17.47 18.06
N TYR A 411 -14.52 -16.94 18.27
CA TYR A 411 -13.85 -17.00 19.57
C TYR A 411 -14.65 -16.30 20.67
N GLU A 412 -15.16 -15.09 20.42
CA GLU A 412 -16.00 -14.35 21.36
C GLU A 412 -17.28 -15.13 21.72
N LEU A 413 -17.91 -15.79 20.73
CA LEU A 413 -19.06 -16.67 20.98
C LEU A 413 -18.70 -17.88 21.85
N TYR A 414 -17.54 -18.50 21.63
CA TYR A 414 -17.06 -19.61 22.45
C TYR A 414 -16.73 -19.16 23.89
N GLU A 415 -16.06 -18.03 24.06
CA GLU A 415 -15.78 -17.45 25.37
C GLU A 415 -17.07 -17.09 26.11
N GLY A 416 -18.03 -16.47 25.41
CA GLY A 416 -19.36 -16.17 25.95
C GLY A 416 -20.11 -17.43 26.40
N LYS A 417 -20.06 -18.51 25.61
CA LYS A 417 -20.66 -19.81 25.96
C LYS A 417 -19.98 -20.46 27.17
N MET A 418 -18.66 -20.40 27.25
CA MET A 418 -17.89 -20.92 28.38
C MET A 418 -18.19 -20.13 29.66
N ALA A 419 -18.26 -18.80 29.57
CA ALA A 419 -18.64 -17.94 30.68
C ALA A 419 -20.10 -18.18 31.15
N ALA A 420 -21.03 -18.46 30.23
CA ALA A 420 -22.39 -18.87 30.57
C ALA A 420 -22.39 -20.23 31.32
N MET A 421 -21.69 -21.22 30.78
CA MET A 421 -21.58 -22.55 31.40
C MET A 421 -20.95 -22.50 32.79
N MET A 422 -19.95 -21.64 33.01
CA MET A 422 -19.36 -21.42 34.34
C MET A 422 -20.37 -20.82 35.33
N ARG A 423 -21.17 -19.84 34.89
CA ARG A 423 -22.24 -19.26 35.72
C ARG A 423 -23.33 -20.28 36.06
N ASP A 424 -23.69 -21.13 35.12
CA ASP A 424 -24.65 -22.22 35.33
C ASP A 424 -24.09 -23.24 36.33
N TYR A 425 -22.83 -23.65 36.16
CA TYR A 425 -22.13 -24.55 37.09
C TYR A 425 -22.09 -23.96 38.51
N GLU A 426 -21.71 -22.69 38.67
CA GLU A 426 -21.69 -22.02 39.96
C GLU A 426 -23.08 -21.94 40.60
N THR A 427 -24.12 -21.72 39.79
CA THR A 427 -25.50 -21.65 40.27
C THR A 427 -25.99 -23.02 40.74
N VAL A 428 -25.80 -24.06 39.94
CA VAL A 428 -26.11 -25.45 40.31
C VAL A 428 -25.32 -25.86 41.56
N HIS A 429 -24.05 -25.48 41.64
CA HIS A 429 -23.22 -25.74 42.82
C HIS A 429 -23.79 -25.05 44.07
N ARG A 430 -24.15 -23.76 43.98
CA ARG A 430 -24.80 -23.03 45.09
C ARG A 430 -26.12 -23.68 45.51
N GLU A 431 -26.96 -24.07 44.56
CA GLU A 431 -28.23 -24.76 44.82
C GLU A 431 -28.02 -26.11 45.48
N TYR A 432 -27.06 -26.91 45.00
CA TYR A 432 -26.70 -28.20 45.60
C TYR A 432 -26.33 -28.05 47.07
N PHE A 433 -25.46 -27.09 47.42
CA PHE A 433 -25.06 -26.85 48.82
C PHE A 433 -26.22 -26.31 49.66
N SER A 434 -27.08 -25.45 49.09
CA SER A 434 -28.29 -24.97 49.76
C SER A 434 -29.23 -26.14 50.10
N VAL A 435 -29.52 -27.01 49.13
CA VAL A 435 -30.41 -28.18 49.32
C VAL A 435 -29.79 -29.17 50.29
N LYS A 436 -28.48 -29.46 50.17
CA LYS A 436 -27.77 -30.34 51.10
C LYS A 436 -27.88 -29.81 52.54
N THR A 437 -27.65 -28.52 52.75
CA THR A 437 -27.77 -27.89 54.08
C THR A 437 -29.21 -27.94 54.59
N ALA A 438 -30.20 -27.67 53.74
CA ALA A 438 -31.61 -27.77 54.09
C ALA A 438 -32.04 -29.21 54.41
N LEU A 439 -31.47 -30.21 53.73
CA LEU A 439 -31.69 -31.62 53.98
C LEU A 439 -31.08 -32.06 55.32
N GLU A 440 -29.85 -31.64 55.62
CA GLU A 440 -29.21 -31.89 56.92
C GLU A 440 -30.01 -31.23 58.06
N ALA A 441 -30.47 -29.99 57.86
CA ALA A 441 -31.31 -29.29 58.81
C ALA A 441 -32.70 -29.93 58.98
N SER A 442 -33.30 -30.45 57.90
CA SER A 442 -34.60 -31.14 57.97
C SER A 442 -34.47 -32.53 58.58
N ALA A 443 -33.39 -33.26 58.33
CA ALA A 443 -33.06 -34.52 59.01
C ALA A 443 -32.90 -34.29 60.52
N GLY A 444 -32.22 -33.21 60.94
CA GLY A 444 -32.14 -32.81 62.35
C GLY A 444 -33.49 -32.46 62.98
N LYS A 445 -34.36 -31.76 62.23
CA LYS A 445 -35.74 -31.46 62.66
C LYS A 445 -36.63 -32.70 62.68
N MET A 446 -36.46 -33.64 61.76
CA MET A 446 -37.20 -34.90 61.73
C MET A 446 -36.81 -35.80 62.91
N ALA A 447 -35.53 -35.85 63.30
CA ALA A 447 -35.12 -36.48 64.54
C ALA A 447 -35.77 -35.82 65.78
N HIS A 448 -35.96 -34.51 65.76
CA HIS A 448 -36.66 -33.77 66.82
C HIS A 448 -38.19 -33.96 66.79
N PHE A 449 -38.79 -34.09 65.61
CA PHE A 449 -40.23 -34.37 65.43
C PHE A 449 -40.59 -35.83 65.70
N ASP A 450 -39.70 -36.79 65.44
CA ASP A 450 -39.87 -38.19 65.84
C ASP A 450 -39.86 -38.32 67.38
N ALA A 451 -39.12 -37.45 68.10
CA ALA A 451 -39.20 -37.34 69.56
C ALA A 451 -40.52 -36.69 70.07
N MET A 452 -41.23 -35.95 69.22
CA MET A 452 -42.49 -35.25 69.55
C MET A 452 -43.74 -35.93 68.96
N ARG A 453 -43.61 -37.02 68.21
CA ARG A 453 -44.72 -37.73 67.52
C ARG A 453 -45.56 -38.60 68.47
N THR A 454 -45.69 -38.21 69.74
CA THR A 454 -46.54 -38.86 70.75
C THR A 454 -47.83 -38.12 71.05
N LYS A 455 -48.19 -37.05 70.32
CA LYS A 455 -49.48 -36.35 70.54
C LYS A 455 -50.20 -36.03 69.23
N THR A 456 -51.35 -36.68 69.09
CA THR A 456 -52.32 -36.69 67.98
C THR A 456 -52.92 -35.32 67.66
N VAL A 457 -53.08 -35.01 66.37
CA VAL A 457 -53.81 -33.82 65.86
C VAL A 457 -55.23 -34.26 65.43
N PRO A 458 -56.30 -33.56 65.85
CA PRO A 458 -57.69 -33.90 65.51
C PRO A 458 -58.03 -33.79 64.01
N ALA A 459 -58.93 -34.67 63.54
CA ALA A 459 -59.28 -34.88 62.12
C ALA A 459 -59.83 -33.64 61.38
N ASP A 460 -60.59 -32.78 62.06
CA ASP A 460 -61.23 -31.60 61.43
C ASP A 460 -60.22 -30.51 60.98
N LEU A 461 -59.04 -30.49 61.61
CA LEU A 461 -57.93 -29.61 61.24
C LEU A 461 -57.14 -30.17 60.05
N HIS A 462 -57.25 -31.48 59.80
CA HIS A 462 -56.64 -32.13 58.64
C HIS A 462 -57.45 -31.86 57.37
N GLU A 463 -58.77 -31.91 57.47
CA GLU A 463 -59.68 -31.72 56.32
C GLU A 463 -59.64 -30.28 55.77
N ARG A 464 -59.68 -29.26 56.63
CA ARG A 464 -59.49 -27.85 56.20
C ARG A 464 -58.14 -27.59 55.54
N ARG A 465 -57.08 -28.22 56.02
CA ARG A 465 -55.74 -28.13 55.41
C ARG A 465 -55.68 -28.83 54.06
N LEU A 466 -56.39 -29.95 53.91
CA LEU A 466 -56.51 -30.64 52.62
C LEU A 466 -57.26 -29.77 51.60
N ASP A 467 -58.32 -29.07 52.01
CA ASP A 467 -59.05 -28.17 51.11
C ASP A 467 -58.24 -26.91 50.73
N ASP A 468 -57.47 -26.34 51.66
CA ASP A 468 -56.52 -25.27 51.36
C ASP A 468 -55.41 -25.75 50.40
N CYS A 469 -54.93 -26.98 50.55
CA CYS A 469 -53.97 -27.60 49.63
C CYS A 469 -54.57 -27.86 48.23
N LYS A 470 -55.83 -28.31 48.13
CA LYS A 470 -56.53 -28.48 46.85
C LYS A 470 -56.68 -27.15 46.12
N ARG A 471 -57.18 -26.12 46.81
CA ARG A 471 -57.32 -24.77 46.24
C ARG A 471 -55.99 -24.22 45.73
N LEU A 472 -54.92 -24.46 46.48
CA LEU A 472 -53.57 -24.09 46.07
C LEU A 472 -53.07 -24.80 44.83
N LEU A 473 -53.35 -26.09 44.74
CA LEU A 473 -52.99 -26.90 43.60
C LEU A 473 -53.73 -26.41 42.34
N ASP A 474 -55.01 -26.05 42.48
CA ASP A 474 -55.81 -25.53 41.38
C ASP A 474 -55.34 -24.13 40.94
N GLU A 475 -54.98 -23.26 41.88
CA GLU A 475 -54.36 -21.95 41.59
C GLU A 475 -53.00 -22.11 40.87
N LEU A 476 -52.14 -23.03 41.34
CA LEU A 476 -50.86 -23.31 40.69
C LEU A 476 -51.03 -23.93 39.30
N LYS A 477 -52.01 -24.82 39.11
CA LYS A 477 -52.35 -25.37 37.79
C LYS A 477 -52.83 -24.27 36.85
N HIS A 478 -53.67 -23.34 37.33
CA HIS A 478 -54.12 -22.21 36.53
C HIS A 478 -52.96 -21.28 36.14
N GLN A 479 -52.08 -20.94 37.10
CA GLN A 479 -50.90 -20.13 36.84
C GLN A 479 -49.95 -20.80 35.84
N TYR A 480 -49.72 -22.11 35.98
CA TYR A 480 -48.93 -22.88 35.02
C TYR A 480 -49.58 -22.91 33.64
N GLY A 481 -50.90 -23.07 33.56
CA GLY A 481 -51.66 -23.00 32.31
C GLY A 481 -51.48 -21.65 31.61
N MET A 482 -51.64 -20.55 32.34
CA MET A 482 -51.45 -19.19 31.80
C MET A 482 -50.00 -18.92 31.38
N GLU A 483 -49.00 -19.41 32.12
CA GLU A 483 -47.60 -19.30 31.69
C GLU A 483 -47.30 -20.16 30.47
N SER A 484 -47.86 -21.38 30.39
CA SER A 484 -47.70 -22.26 29.26
C SER A 484 -48.30 -21.64 28.00
N GLU A 485 -49.49 -21.06 28.09
CA GLU A 485 -50.13 -20.32 27.00
C GLU A 485 -49.29 -19.12 26.56
N ARG A 486 -48.83 -18.26 27.48
CA ARG A 486 -47.96 -17.11 27.14
C ARG A 486 -46.66 -17.53 26.45
N LYS A 487 -46.01 -18.58 26.96
CA LYS A 487 -44.78 -19.11 26.33
C LYS A 487 -45.09 -19.69 24.95
N SER A 488 -46.21 -20.38 24.79
CA SER A 488 -46.64 -20.92 23.48
C SER A 488 -46.93 -19.80 22.47
N GLU A 489 -47.55 -18.70 22.88
CA GLU A 489 -47.78 -17.52 22.03
C GLU A 489 -46.47 -16.83 21.65
N GLN A 490 -45.52 -16.76 22.59
CA GLN A 490 -44.21 -16.18 22.32
C GLN A 490 -43.39 -17.05 21.34
N ILE A 491 -43.46 -18.38 21.47
CA ILE A 491 -42.87 -19.31 20.51
C ILE A 491 -43.50 -19.11 19.13
N LYS A 492 -44.83 -19.06 19.03
CA LYS A 492 -45.52 -18.81 17.74
C LYS A 492 -45.10 -17.50 17.08
N LYS A 493 -44.98 -16.41 17.86
CA LYS A 493 -44.49 -15.12 17.34
C LYS A 493 -43.07 -15.21 16.80
N LEU A 494 -42.17 -15.89 17.51
CA LEU A 494 -40.79 -16.11 17.06
C LEU A 494 -40.72 -17.00 15.82
N GLU A 495 -41.57 -18.02 15.72
CA GLU A 495 -41.69 -18.88 14.53
C GLU A 495 -42.18 -18.07 13.31
N GLU A 496 -43.17 -17.20 13.48
CA GLU A 496 -43.64 -16.30 12.42
C GLU A 496 -42.57 -15.29 11.98
N GLU A 497 -41.80 -14.75 12.93
CA GLU A 497 -40.67 -13.85 12.63
C GLU A 497 -39.57 -14.60 11.88
N LEU A 498 -39.20 -15.80 12.33
CA LEU A 498 -38.24 -16.66 11.65
C LEU A 498 -38.67 -16.90 10.20
N HIS A 499 -39.92 -17.31 9.98
CA HIS A 499 -40.44 -17.58 8.65
C HIS A 499 -40.42 -16.34 7.74
N LYS A 500 -40.80 -15.16 8.25
CA LYS A 500 -40.69 -13.89 7.50
C LYS A 500 -39.24 -13.55 7.13
N THR A 501 -38.28 -13.92 7.96
CA THR A 501 -36.85 -13.66 7.72
C THR A 501 -36.28 -14.64 6.69
N GLU A 502 -36.67 -15.91 6.76
CA GLU A 502 -36.35 -16.93 5.76
C GLU A 502 -36.88 -16.56 4.37
N ASP A 503 -38.12 -16.07 4.27
CA ASP A 503 -38.70 -15.61 3.02
C ASP A 503 -37.93 -14.44 2.39
N LYS A 504 -37.45 -13.50 3.22
CA LYS A 504 -36.61 -12.40 2.77
C LYS A 504 -35.24 -12.90 2.29
N TYR A 505 -34.62 -13.81 3.03
CA TYR A 505 -33.37 -14.44 2.64
C TYR A 505 -33.49 -15.16 1.30
N ASN A 506 -34.54 -15.97 1.12
CA ASN A 506 -34.82 -16.69 -0.11
C ASN A 506 -35.01 -15.74 -1.31
N LYS A 507 -35.73 -14.61 -1.13
CA LYS A 507 -35.87 -13.58 -2.17
C LYS A 507 -34.53 -12.95 -2.55
N ILE A 508 -33.68 -12.64 -1.58
CA ILE A 508 -32.34 -12.09 -1.84
C ILE A 508 -31.46 -13.11 -2.59
N CYS A 509 -31.51 -14.39 -2.21
CA CYS A 509 -30.80 -15.45 -2.92
C CYS A 509 -31.25 -15.58 -4.38
N GLN A 510 -32.56 -15.51 -4.65
CA GLN A 510 -33.08 -15.53 -6.02
C GLN A 510 -32.60 -14.32 -6.84
N GLN A 511 -32.65 -13.12 -6.25
CA GLN A 511 -32.14 -11.91 -6.92
C GLN A 511 -30.63 -11.99 -7.21
N HIS A 512 -29.85 -12.53 -6.26
CA HIS A 512 -28.42 -12.72 -6.43
C HIS A 512 -28.11 -13.68 -7.60
N GLU A 513 -28.84 -14.80 -7.73
CA GLU A 513 -28.63 -15.71 -8.86
C GLU A 513 -29.03 -15.08 -10.21
N VAL A 514 -30.09 -14.25 -10.25
CA VAL A 514 -30.45 -13.50 -11.48
C VAL A 514 -29.33 -12.54 -11.89
N ILE A 515 -28.81 -11.73 -10.96
CA ILE A 515 -27.72 -10.78 -11.23
C ILE A 515 -26.45 -11.51 -11.71
N LYS A 516 -26.16 -12.66 -11.11
CA LYS A 516 -25.02 -13.50 -11.48
C LYS A 516 -25.15 -14.08 -12.90
N GLU A 517 -26.36 -14.47 -13.30
CA GLU A 517 -26.67 -14.92 -14.66
C GLU A 517 -26.51 -13.77 -15.68
N GLU A 518 -27.02 -12.58 -15.35
CA GLU A 518 -26.85 -11.36 -16.15
C GLU A 518 -25.38 -10.99 -16.33
N LEU A 519 -24.59 -11.05 -15.26
CA LEU A 519 -23.14 -10.79 -15.30
C LEU A 519 -22.41 -11.79 -16.21
N ARG A 520 -22.75 -13.09 -16.13
CA ARG A 520 -22.20 -14.12 -17.02
C ARG A 520 -22.53 -13.82 -18.49
N SER A 521 -23.76 -13.43 -18.77
CA SER A 521 -24.21 -13.05 -20.11
C SER A 521 -23.46 -11.81 -20.64
N ALA A 522 -23.33 -10.77 -19.81
CA ALA A 522 -22.57 -9.57 -20.14
C ALA A 522 -21.10 -9.88 -20.45
N LEU A 523 -20.44 -10.71 -19.63
CA LEU A 523 -19.07 -11.16 -19.86
C LEU A 523 -18.92 -11.94 -21.16
N LYS A 524 -19.88 -12.80 -21.50
CA LYS A 524 -19.91 -13.52 -22.80
C LYS A 524 -19.99 -12.52 -23.96
N ASN A 525 -20.84 -11.50 -23.86
CA ASN A 525 -20.98 -10.46 -24.88
C ASN A 525 -19.69 -9.63 -25.03
N VAL A 526 -19.05 -9.23 -23.93
CA VAL A 526 -17.75 -8.53 -23.97
C VAL A 526 -16.68 -9.36 -24.70
N ARG A 527 -16.63 -10.68 -24.45
CA ARG A 527 -15.71 -11.59 -25.16
C ARG A 527 -16.01 -11.65 -26.66
N LEU A 528 -17.28 -11.70 -27.05
CA LEU A 528 -17.68 -11.66 -28.46
C LEU A 528 -17.29 -10.33 -29.12
N TYR A 529 -17.53 -9.20 -28.47
CA TYR A 529 -17.12 -7.88 -28.98
C TYR A 529 -15.60 -7.74 -29.11
N ARG A 530 -14.82 -8.26 -28.15
CA ARG A 530 -13.36 -8.30 -28.26
C ARG A 530 -12.89 -9.12 -29.46
N LYS A 531 -13.47 -10.30 -29.69
CA LYS A 531 -13.18 -11.14 -30.86
C LYS A 531 -13.54 -10.40 -32.17
N ALA A 532 -14.72 -9.79 -32.24
CA ALA A 532 -15.15 -9.01 -33.40
C ALA A 532 -14.20 -7.83 -33.67
N ALA A 533 -13.78 -7.09 -32.64
CA ALA A 533 -12.86 -5.97 -32.78
C ALA A 533 -11.46 -6.39 -33.30
N VAL A 534 -10.99 -7.60 -32.98
CA VAL A 534 -9.75 -8.16 -33.55
C VAL A 534 -9.94 -8.45 -35.05
N VAL A 535 -11.05 -9.07 -35.43
CA VAL A 535 -11.37 -9.33 -36.85
C VAL A 535 -11.47 -8.03 -37.65
N PHE A 536 -12.14 -7.01 -37.11
CA PHE A 536 -12.23 -5.69 -37.76
C PHE A 536 -10.86 -5.02 -37.89
N ARG A 537 -10.01 -5.05 -36.85
CA ARG A 537 -8.63 -4.55 -36.93
C ARG A 537 -7.81 -5.28 -37.99
N HIS A 538 -7.94 -6.59 -38.09
CA HIS A 538 -7.24 -7.37 -39.11
C HIS A 538 -7.73 -7.01 -40.52
N ARG A 539 -9.05 -6.92 -40.73
CA ARG A 539 -9.64 -6.48 -42.02
C ARG A 539 -9.20 -5.07 -42.41
N ALA A 540 -9.17 -4.14 -41.46
CA ALA A 540 -8.69 -2.77 -41.68
C ALA A 540 -7.21 -2.73 -42.10
N ARG A 541 -6.33 -3.50 -41.41
CA ARG A 541 -4.92 -3.64 -41.79
C ARG A 541 -4.75 -4.25 -43.18
N ALA A 542 -5.51 -5.28 -43.51
CA ALA A 542 -5.48 -5.91 -44.82
C ALA A 542 -5.95 -4.95 -45.94
N ALA A 543 -7.01 -4.17 -45.68
CA ALA A 543 -7.49 -3.15 -46.62
C ALA A 543 -6.46 -2.02 -46.82
N ALA A 544 -5.81 -1.55 -45.75
CA ALA A 544 -4.75 -0.55 -45.82
C ALA A 544 -3.51 -1.06 -46.61
N ALA A 545 -3.15 -2.34 -46.43
CA ALA A 545 -2.08 -2.99 -47.18
C ALA A 545 -2.40 -3.11 -48.68
N ARG A 546 -3.66 -3.39 -49.04
CA ARG A 546 -4.11 -3.39 -50.45
C ARG A 546 -4.07 -1.98 -51.05
N ALA A 547 -4.51 -0.96 -50.32
CA ALA A 547 -4.47 0.43 -50.77
C ALA A 547 -3.03 0.94 -51.00
N THR A 548 -2.07 0.54 -50.15
CA THR A 548 -0.65 0.88 -50.33
C THR A 548 -0.01 0.14 -51.50
N ARG A 549 -0.37 -1.13 -51.75
CA ARG A 549 0.06 -1.86 -52.97
C ARG A 549 -0.51 -1.23 -54.24
N ALA A 550 -1.79 -0.83 -54.23
CA ALA A 550 -2.41 -0.13 -55.37
C ALA A 550 -1.73 1.24 -55.65
N ARG A 551 -1.30 1.97 -54.61
CA ARG A 551 -0.51 3.21 -54.77
C ARG A 551 0.89 2.98 -55.33
N ARG A 552 1.54 1.85 -55.01
CA ARG A 552 2.86 1.48 -55.57
C ARG A 552 2.78 1.00 -57.02
N SER A 553 1.64 0.44 -57.44
CA SER A 553 1.37 0.05 -58.83
C SER A 553 1.10 1.23 -59.78
N LYS A 554 1.04 2.47 -59.26
CA LYS A 554 0.58 3.67 -59.96
C LYS A 554 1.65 4.33 -60.86
N LYS A 555 2.63 3.57 -61.34
CA LYS A 555 3.62 4.05 -62.32
C LYS A 555 3.34 3.57 -63.76
N ILE A 556 2.31 2.76 -64.00
CA ILE A 556 1.95 2.28 -65.34
C ILE A 556 0.41 2.25 -65.51
N GLN A 557 -0.08 3.22 -66.29
CA GLN A 557 -1.33 3.37 -67.06
C GLN A 557 -2.73 2.89 -66.58
N ASN A 558 -3.71 3.73 -66.93
CA ASN A 558 -5.18 3.61 -67.00
C ASN A 558 -6.02 3.71 -65.70
N ASN A 559 -6.91 4.70 -65.70
CA ASN A 559 -7.45 5.41 -64.52
C ASN A 559 -8.82 4.95 -64.00
N GLU A 560 -9.36 3.81 -64.44
CA GLU A 560 -10.68 3.34 -63.99
C GLU A 560 -10.67 2.51 -62.69
N PRO A 561 -9.69 1.60 -62.45
CA PRO A 561 -9.60 0.85 -61.19
C PRO A 561 -9.31 1.76 -59.99
N LEU A 562 -8.61 2.87 -60.23
CA LEU A 562 -8.26 3.85 -59.21
C LEU A 562 -9.48 4.62 -58.71
N CYS A 563 -10.37 5.08 -59.61
CA CYS A 563 -11.61 5.74 -59.21
C CYS A 563 -12.50 4.81 -58.38
N LYS A 564 -12.70 3.55 -58.82
CA LYS A 564 -13.48 2.55 -58.05
C LYS A 564 -12.86 2.27 -56.68
N ALA A 565 -11.53 2.25 -56.58
CA ALA A 565 -10.83 2.08 -55.30
C ALA A 565 -10.94 3.32 -54.38
N LEU A 566 -10.97 4.53 -54.94
CA LEU A 566 -11.19 5.76 -54.18
C LEU A 566 -12.63 5.86 -53.67
N ASP A 567 -13.63 5.53 -54.49
CA ASP A 567 -15.04 5.48 -54.09
C ASP A 567 -15.31 4.42 -53.01
N ALA A 568 -14.64 3.26 -53.09
CA ALA A 568 -14.72 2.24 -52.05
C ALA A 568 -14.07 2.73 -50.74
N LEU A 569 -12.98 3.48 -50.83
CA LEU A 569 -12.32 4.07 -49.66
C LEU A 569 -13.19 5.16 -49.01
N GLU A 570 -13.94 5.91 -49.81
CA GLU A 570 -14.86 6.94 -49.34
C GLU A 570 -16.10 6.34 -48.66
N ARG A 571 -16.66 5.25 -49.21
CA ARG A 571 -17.71 4.46 -48.55
C ARG A 571 -17.26 3.89 -47.21
N ILE A 572 -16.05 3.31 -47.16
CA ILE A 572 -15.48 2.79 -45.91
C ILE A 572 -15.26 3.92 -44.89
N LYS A 573 -14.84 5.12 -45.32
CA LYS A 573 -14.73 6.28 -44.42
C LYS A 573 -16.09 6.69 -43.84
N LEU A 574 -17.15 6.70 -44.64
CA LEU A 574 -18.51 7.01 -44.19
C LEU A 574 -19.01 5.95 -43.19
N GLU A 575 -18.79 4.67 -43.47
CA GLU A 575 -19.12 3.58 -42.54
C GLU A 575 -18.34 3.68 -41.23
N ILE A 576 -17.04 4.00 -41.27
CA ILE A 576 -16.23 4.24 -40.07
C ILE A 576 -16.80 5.43 -39.28
N LYS A 577 -17.21 6.50 -39.94
CA LYS A 577 -17.81 7.67 -39.28
C LYS A 577 -19.15 7.32 -38.61
N ALA A 578 -19.98 6.51 -39.27
CA ALA A 578 -21.26 6.04 -38.73
C ALA A 578 -21.08 5.02 -37.59
N VAL A 579 -20.08 4.13 -37.66
CA VAL A 579 -19.73 3.24 -36.56
C VAL A 579 -19.17 4.03 -35.38
N LYS A 580 -18.34 5.04 -35.65
CA LYS A 580 -17.80 5.93 -34.61
C LYS A 580 -18.91 6.70 -33.90
N SER A 581 -19.90 7.27 -34.61
CA SER A 581 -21.01 7.97 -33.95
C SER A 581 -21.91 7.02 -33.14
N ARG A 582 -22.16 5.81 -33.64
CA ARG A 582 -22.90 4.77 -32.90
C ARG A 582 -22.15 4.28 -31.65
N ALA A 583 -20.83 4.14 -31.73
CA ALA A 583 -20.02 3.79 -30.57
C ALA A 583 -20.00 4.95 -29.55
N HIS A 584 -19.96 6.19 -30.01
CA HIS A 584 -19.94 7.35 -29.12
C HIS A 584 -21.26 7.51 -28.36
N THR A 585 -22.39 7.41 -29.05
CA THR A 585 -23.73 7.42 -28.44
C THR A 585 -23.93 6.25 -27.47
N SER A 586 -23.45 5.05 -27.81
CA SER A 586 -23.49 3.91 -26.89
C SER A 586 -22.61 4.10 -25.65
N LEU A 587 -21.48 4.79 -25.77
CA LEU A 587 -20.62 5.14 -24.62
C LEU A 587 -21.26 6.20 -23.74
N GLU A 588 -21.85 7.25 -24.33
CA GLU A 588 -22.60 8.28 -23.59
C GLU A 588 -23.81 7.71 -22.85
N GLU A 589 -24.48 6.71 -23.42
CA GLU A 589 -25.58 6.03 -22.74
C GLU A 589 -25.09 5.13 -21.59
N LEU A 590 -23.94 4.46 -21.77
CA LEU A 590 -23.31 3.69 -20.70
C LEU A 590 -22.86 4.60 -19.54
N GLU A 591 -22.24 5.73 -19.87
CA GLU A 591 -21.83 6.74 -18.89
C GLU A 591 -23.03 7.27 -18.10
N ARG A 592 -24.14 7.61 -18.79
CA ARG A 592 -25.40 7.97 -18.11
C ARG A 592 -25.90 6.88 -17.16
N ARG A 593 -25.83 5.60 -17.55
CA ARG A 593 -26.25 4.49 -16.68
C ARG A 593 -25.33 4.32 -15.46
N ILE A 594 -24.03 4.50 -15.63
CA ILE A 594 -23.06 4.44 -14.53
C ILE A 594 -23.33 5.57 -13.54
N VAL A 595 -23.47 6.81 -14.01
CA VAL A 595 -23.78 7.97 -13.15
C VAL A 595 -25.10 7.77 -12.40
N GLU A 596 -26.13 7.25 -13.06
CA GLU A 596 -27.41 6.94 -12.43
C GLU A 596 -27.28 5.83 -11.37
N GLN A 597 -26.46 4.81 -11.62
CA GLN A 597 -26.18 3.74 -10.65
C GLN A 597 -25.38 4.25 -9.45
N GLU A 598 -24.39 5.12 -9.66
CA GLU A 598 -23.63 5.80 -8.62
C GLU A 598 -24.54 6.68 -7.75
N ARG A 599 -25.47 7.40 -8.38
CA ARG A 599 -26.46 8.23 -7.66
C ARG A 599 -27.37 7.38 -6.78
N ARG A 600 -27.84 6.22 -7.26
CA ARG A 600 -28.64 5.29 -6.45
C ARG A 600 -27.83 4.68 -5.31
N ALA A 601 -26.57 4.32 -5.55
CA ALA A 601 -25.67 3.80 -4.52
C ALA A 601 -25.41 4.85 -3.43
N ALA A 602 -25.15 6.11 -3.83
CA ALA A 602 -24.98 7.22 -2.89
C ALA A 602 -26.24 7.48 -2.05
N HIS A 603 -27.42 7.42 -2.67
CA HIS A 603 -28.70 7.54 -1.94
C HIS A 603 -28.89 6.39 -0.94
N ALA A 604 -28.63 5.15 -1.34
CA ALA A 604 -28.73 3.99 -0.45
C ALA A 604 -27.74 4.11 0.73
N GLN A 605 -26.50 4.54 0.47
CA GLN A 605 -25.50 4.76 1.51
C GLN A 605 -25.90 5.87 2.49
N ALA A 606 -26.51 6.95 1.99
CA ALA A 606 -27.03 8.02 2.84
C ALA A 606 -28.20 7.55 3.73
N GLU A 607 -29.11 6.73 3.21
CA GLU A 607 -30.20 6.13 4.00
C GLU A 607 -29.66 5.19 5.08
N TYR A 608 -28.71 4.30 4.75
CA TYR A 608 -28.08 3.42 5.75
C TYR A 608 -27.36 4.21 6.83
N ARG A 609 -26.71 5.32 6.48
CA ARG A 609 -26.06 6.20 7.46
C ARG A 609 -27.09 6.82 8.42
N ARG A 610 -28.22 7.30 7.92
CA ARG A 610 -29.33 7.83 8.74
C ARG A 610 -29.93 6.75 9.64
N GLU A 611 -30.06 5.53 9.15
CA GLU A 611 -30.52 4.39 9.96
C GLU A 611 -29.55 4.06 11.09
N LEU A 612 -28.24 4.06 10.82
CA LEU A 612 -27.21 3.88 11.84
C LEU A 612 -27.24 4.99 12.89
N GLU A 613 -27.38 6.25 12.49
CA GLU A 613 -27.51 7.37 13.41
C GLU A 613 -28.77 7.23 14.30
N ARG A 614 -29.90 6.83 13.73
CA ARG A 614 -31.12 6.54 14.50
C ARG A 614 -30.93 5.39 15.49
N ALA A 615 -30.25 4.32 15.08
CA ALA A 615 -29.96 3.19 15.94
C ALA A 615 -28.99 3.57 17.08
N SER A 616 -27.97 4.38 16.77
CA SER A 616 -27.01 4.90 17.75
C SER A 616 -27.70 5.75 18.82
N LEU A 617 -28.56 6.69 18.41
CA LEU A 617 -29.33 7.52 19.36
C LEU A 617 -30.27 6.69 20.24
N ALA A 618 -30.92 5.67 19.68
CA ALA A 618 -31.76 4.77 20.46
C ALA A 618 -30.94 3.96 21.47
N LEU A 619 -29.72 3.57 21.11
CA LEU A 619 -28.80 2.85 21.99
C LEU A 619 -28.28 3.75 23.11
N GLU A 620 -27.84 4.97 22.80
CA GLU A 620 -27.43 5.98 23.80
C GLU A 620 -28.55 6.28 24.80
N HIS A 621 -29.79 6.42 24.33
CA HIS A 621 -30.94 6.62 25.21
C HIS A 621 -31.15 5.41 26.14
N LYS A 622 -31.06 4.18 25.62
CA LYS A 622 -31.16 2.95 26.45
C LYS A 622 -30.02 2.85 27.44
N GLU A 623 -28.79 3.17 27.05
CA GLU A 623 -27.66 3.20 27.97
C GLU A 623 -27.82 4.27 29.05
N GLY A 624 -28.36 5.44 28.72
CA GLY A 624 -28.70 6.48 29.68
C GLY A 624 -29.71 6.00 30.73
N ILE A 625 -30.76 5.27 30.29
CA ILE A 625 -31.71 4.64 31.20
C ILE A 625 -31.02 3.60 32.09
N ILE A 626 -30.16 2.76 31.52
CA ILE A 626 -29.43 1.74 32.28
C ILE A 626 -28.52 2.39 33.33
N ARG A 627 -27.76 3.43 32.98
CA ARG A 627 -26.93 4.19 33.92
C ARG A 627 -27.77 4.80 35.05
N SER A 628 -28.89 5.44 34.73
CA SER A 628 -29.80 6.00 35.75
C SER A 628 -30.39 4.91 36.66
N LEU A 629 -30.68 3.72 36.14
CA LEU A 629 -31.15 2.60 36.95
C LEU A 629 -30.04 2.06 37.87
N ILE A 630 -28.80 1.98 37.38
CA ILE A 630 -27.64 1.59 38.19
C ILE A 630 -27.45 2.58 39.34
N ASP A 631 -27.49 3.88 39.08
CA ASP A 631 -27.35 4.91 40.10
C ASP A 631 -28.45 4.80 41.16
N LYS A 632 -29.71 4.65 40.73
CA LYS A 632 -30.84 4.46 41.67
C LYS A 632 -30.70 3.19 42.51
N VAL A 633 -30.20 2.09 41.92
CA VAL A 633 -29.95 0.85 42.66
C VAL A 633 -28.81 1.05 43.65
N ALA A 634 -27.74 1.76 43.27
CA ALA A 634 -26.63 2.11 44.16
C ALA A 634 -27.10 2.97 45.34
N ASP A 635 -27.93 3.99 45.10
CA ASP A 635 -28.51 4.84 46.15
C ASP A 635 -29.37 4.00 47.13
N VAL A 636 -30.20 3.10 46.60
CA VAL A 636 -31.02 2.19 47.43
C VAL A 636 -30.14 1.23 48.24
N GLU A 637 -29.06 0.73 47.66
CA GLU A 637 -28.10 -0.15 48.33
C GLU A 637 -27.34 0.62 49.44
N GLU A 638 -26.96 1.87 49.20
CA GLU A 638 -26.32 2.74 50.19
C GLU A 638 -27.27 3.07 51.37
N VAL A 639 -28.53 3.38 51.08
CA VAL A 639 -29.57 3.55 52.12
C VAL A 639 -29.77 2.25 52.90
N ARG A 640 -29.80 1.09 52.24
CA ARG A 640 -29.91 -0.22 52.91
C ARG A 640 -28.70 -0.49 53.81
N LEU A 641 -27.48 -0.20 53.34
CA LEU A 641 -26.24 -0.37 54.08
C LEU A 641 -26.15 0.58 55.28
N SER A 642 -26.54 1.85 55.12
CA SER A 642 -26.58 2.83 56.22
C SER A 642 -27.62 2.48 57.28
N GLN A 643 -28.81 2.00 56.90
CA GLN A 643 -29.80 1.47 57.85
C GLN A 643 -29.28 0.24 58.59
N THR A 644 -28.60 -0.68 57.88
CA THR A 644 -28.00 -1.87 58.49
C THR A 644 -26.89 -1.50 59.48
N ASN A 645 -26.03 -0.53 59.14
CA ASN A 645 -25.00 -0.03 60.05
C ASN A 645 -25.59 0.72 61.24
N THR A 646 -26.63 1.52 61.05
CA THR A 646 -27.33 2.21 62.14
C THR A 646 -27.98 1.21 63.11
N HIS A 647 -28.58 0.13 62.60
CA HIS A 647 -29.12 -0.94 63.42
C HIS A 647 -28.03 -1.72 64.18
N ARG A 648 -26.86 -1.95 63.56
CA ARG A 648 -25.71 -2.55 64.27
C ARG A 648 -25.19 -1.63 65.37
N LEU A 649 -25.09 -0.33 65.13
CA LEU A 649 -24.65 0.65 66.12
C LEU A 649 -25.67 0.81 67.27
N GLN A 650 -26.97 0.79 66.98
CA GLN A 650 -28.01 0.76 68.02
C GLN A 650 -27.97 -0.53 68.85
N GLY A 651 -27.63 -1.67 68.27
CA GLY A 651 -27.41 -2.91 69.02
C GLY A 651 -26.22 -2.82 69.98
N ILE A 652 -25.15 -2.14 69.57
CA ILE A 652 -23.93 -1.95 70.40
C ILE A 652 -24.17 -0.96 71.54
N VAL A 653 -24.96 0.11 71.32
CA VAL A 653 -25.30 1.10 72.37
C VAL A 653 -26.35 0.55 73.35
N SER A 654 -27.19 -0.40 72.93
CA SER A 654 -28.19 -1.03 73.80
C SER A 654 -27.61 -2.09 74.75
N ASP A 655 -26.39 -2.57 74.50
CA ASP A 655 -25.69 -3.56 75.34
C ASP A 655 -24.80 -2.93 76.43
N SER A 656 -24.79 -1.60 76.55
CA SER A 656 -24.00 -0.87 77.56
C SER A 656 -24.88 0.00 78.47
N SER A 657 -25.89 -0.56 79.14
CA SER A 657 -26.39 -0.05 80.44
C SER A 657 -27.30 -1.06 81.15
N ASP A 658 -27.21 -1.05 82.48
CA ASP A 658 -27.61 -2.08 83.44
C ASP A 658 -29.11 -2.43 83.57
N LYS A 659 -29.31 -3.69 84.01
CA LYS A 659 -30.35 -4.28 84.86
C LYS A 659 -31.63 -3.47 85.14
N SER A 660 -32.77 -3.99 84.68
CA SER A 660 -33.92 -4.41 85.52
C SER A 660 -35.12 -4.83 84.65
N SER A 661 -35.78 -5.93 85.01
CA SER A 661 -37.08 -6.35 84.46
C SER A 661 -38.21 -5.52 85.11
N PRO A 662 -39.35 -5.23 84.44
CA PRO A 662 -40.39 -6.27 84.26
C PRO A 662 -41.29 -6.17 82.99
N LYS A 663 -41.80 -7.35 82.59
CA LYS A 663 -43.11 -7.71 81.98
C LYS A 663 -43.68 -6.98 80.73
N ASN A 664 -44.08 -7.83 79.76
CA ASN A 664 -45.20 -7.75 78.80
C ASN A 664 -45.22 -6.62 77.73
N GLU A 665 -44.96 -6.98 76.47
CA GLU A 665 -45.99 -7.19 75.42
C GLU A 665 -45.31 -7.50 74.07
N ASP A 666 -45.65 -8.66 73.49
CA ASP A 666 -45.14 -9.15 72.21
C ASP A 666 -45.76 -8.41 71.02
N LYS A 667 -44.99 -7.55 70.35
CA LYS A 667 -45.26 -7.08 68.97
C LYS A 667 -44.17 -7.57 68.02
N LYS A 668 -44.38 -8.76 67.44
CA LYS A 668 -43.59 -9.32 66.33
C LYS A 668 -43.78 -8.48 65.05
N LYS A 669 -42.73 -7.77 64.62
CA LYS A 669 -42.58 -7.27 63.24
C LYS A 669 -41.98 -8.39 62.38
N SER A 670 -42.72 -8.82 61.35
CA SER A 670 -42.29 -9.83 60.37
C SER A 670 -41.31 -9.24 59.36
N SER A 671 -40.08 -9.75 59.33
CA SER A 671 -39.11 -9.48 58.25
C SER A 671 -39.52 -10.26 56.99
N VAL A 672 -39.87 -9.54 55.92
CA VAL A 672 -40.25 -10.12 54.63
C VAL A 672 -38.98 -10.46 53.83
N LYS A 673 -38.80 -11.74 53.48
CA LYS A 673 -37.73 -12.18 52.57
C LYS A 673 -38.20 -12.09 51.11
N LEU A 674 -37.43 -11.40 50.28
CA LEU A 674 -37.55 -11.39 48.83
C LEU A 674 -36.58 -12.41 48.25
N VAL A 675 -37.03 -13.25 47.32
CA VAL A 675 -36.21 -14.26 46.64
C VAL A 675 -36.10 -13.90 45.14
N PRO A 676 -34.90 -13.97 44.51
CA PRO A 676 -34.73 -13.60 43.11
C PRO A 676 -35.24 -14.68 42.14
N GLY A 677 -35.92 -14.26 41.07
CA GLY A 677 -36.30 -15.11 39.93
C GLY A 677 -36.09 -14.41 38.57
N PRO A 678 -36.29 -15.10 37.43
CA PRO A 678 -35.83 -14.68 36.09
C PRO A 678 -36.47 -13.42 35.48
N GLY A 679 -37.20 -12.62 36.28
CA GLY A 679 -37.84 -11.37 35.87
C GLY A 679 -37.95 -10.33 36.99
N GLY A 680 -37.21 -10.47 38.10
CA GLY A 680 -37.23 -9.54 39.24
C GLY A 680 -37.56 -10.22 40.58
N TYR A 681 -37.69 -9.41 41.64
CA TYR A 681 -37.98 -9.87 43.00
C TYR A 681 -39.49 -9.99 43.25
N TYR A 682 -39.95 -11.14 43.74
CA TYR A 682 -41.34 -11.34 44.17
C TYR A 682 -41.44 -11.61 45.67
N GLN A 683 -42.58 -11.22 46.26
CA GLN A 683 -42.87 -11.28 47.70
C GLN A 683 -43.69 -12.53 48.03
N GLU A 684 -43.14 -13.44 48.82
CA GLU A 684 -43.83 -14.69 49.21
C GLU A 684 -44.88 -14.37 50.28
N LYS A 685 -46.18 -14.41 49.92
CA LYS A 685 -47.28 -14.23 50.89
C LYS A 685 -47.40 -15.48 51.77
N GLU A 686 -47.01 -15.34 53.04
CA GLU A 686 -47.28 -16.33 54.07
C GLU A 686 -48.78 -16.65 54.15
N LYS A 687 -49.14 -17.92 53.90
CA LYS A 687 -50.47 -18.42 54.21
C LYS A 687 -50.65 -18.50 55.71
N LYS A 688 -51.55 -17.68 56.24
CA LYS A 688 -52.07 -17.81 57.60
C LYS A 688 -52.64 -19.22 57.79
N LYS A 689 -52.00 -19.97 58.70
CA LYS A 689 -52.51 -21.23 59.24
C LYS A 689 -53.90 -21.00 59.86
N LYS A 690 -54.89 -21.80 59.44
CA LYS A 690 -55.98 -22.26 60.29
C LYS A 690 -55.64 -23.64 60.85
#